data_AF-A0AAU9RH35-F1
#
_entry.id   AF-A0AAU9RH35-F1
#
_cell.length_a   1.000
_cell.length_b   1.000
_cell.length_c   1.000
_cell.angle_alpha   90.00
_cell.angle_beta   90.00
_cell.angle_gamma   90.00
#
_symmetry.space_group_name_H-M   'P 1'
#
loop_
_entity.id
_entity.type
_entity.pdbx_description
1 polymer ?
#
loop_
_entity_poly.entity_id
_entity_poly.type
_entity_poly.pdbx_seq_one_letter_code
_entity_poly.pdbx_strand_id
1 'polypeptide(L)'
;MFKVWSSEEVCLLSVLKGIIVWSENQPVVWGGASRLAEFIHGKSCRINSRSSSSSMAVTNMVPTVPVLFFFFLFIAIFSLLISANSSSLSQDIKIQEQDKDPFVGFNIGTDVSNLLSPTELVKFLQTQKVNHVRLYDADPDLLRALAKTKIRVIISVPNNQLLAIGSSNSTAASWVGRNVVAYYPETLITAISVGDEVLTTVPSSAPLLLPAIESLYNALVASNLHTQIKVSTPHAASIMLDTFPPSQAYFNQSWHSIMVPLLQFLSKTGSPLMMNLYPYYVYMQNKGVVPLDNCLFEPLTPSKEMVDPNTLLHYTNVLDAMVDAAYVSMKNLNVSDVVVLVTESGWPSRGDSKEPHATIDNADTYNSNLIKHIFDRAGTPLHPEMTPSVYIYELFNEDLRAPPVSEASWGLFYGNSTPVYLLHVSGSGTFLANDTTNQTYCIAMDSVDVKTLQAALDWACGPGRANCSEIQPGESCYQPNNVKGHASFAFNSYYQKEGRASGSCDFKGVAMITTTDPSHGSCIFPGSKKVGNRTQTVVNSTEVAAGEASSRSLSRGFCVSIMILGKMSTTRFLRLLTTLAMSSSSSSSSWSCNKCTFLNSPSQKLKCMICLNPVPVTSSISVSSSDEPKWACKGCTFLNTYKNSVCDICGTRSPSSSSLLGFDDLTDSGLESNSNPGCSVGSVFFPLRRCSKRKAMDDDVVEVDGGSVVRSESLSVMKKNKEIDTKEVASDSGGAPFSCLKMLSYNVWFREDLELNLRMKAIGHLIQLHSPHLICFQEVTPEIYDIFRKSSWWKAYSCSVSFDVAQSKAYFCMLLSKVGVKSFSCKSFRNSIMGRELSIAEVEVPGRKPLVLATSHLESPCPGPPKWDQMFSRERVEQANEAIEILGANPNVIFGGDMNWDDKLDGKFPLPDKWVDAWEVLKPGDIGFTYDTKANPMLSGNRALQKRLDRIMCRLDDYKLGGIEMVGKEAIPGLSYVKEKKVRGAIKELELPVLPSDHFGLLLTLSPK
;
A
#
# COMPACT_ATOMS: atom_id res chain seq x y z
N MET A 1 40.27 37.51 1.57
CA MET A 1 40.65 38.90 1.22
C MET A 1 39.52 39.54 0.44
N PHE A 2 39.28 40.83 0.61
CA PHE A 2 38.32 41.62 -0.18
C PHE A 2 38.88 42.03 -1.55
N LYS A 3 38.02 42.07 -2.58
CA LYS A 3 37.84 43.12 -3.61
C LYS A 3 37.08 42.57 -4.83
N VAL A 4 36.33 43.33 -5.64
CA VAL A 4 35.52 44.57 -5.48
C VAL A 4 34.61 44.65 -6.73
N TRP A 5 33.49 45.37 -6.65
CA TRP A 5 32.49 45.49 -7.73
C TRP A 5 32.92 46.33 -8.95
N SER A 6 32.16 46.24 -10.04
CA SER A 6 31.81 47.38 -10.90
C SER A 6 30.28 47.49 -11.07
N SER A 7 29.75 48.71 -11.00
CA SER A 7 28.31 48.96 -10.81
C SER A 7 27.57 49.28 -12.12
N GLU A 8 26.55 48.48 -12.46
CA GLU A 8 25.50 48.92 -13.41
C GLU A 8 24.08 48.34 -13.11
N GLU A 9 23.95 47.26 -12.33
CA GLU A 9 22.65 46.59 -12.06
C GLU A 9 21.79 47.21 -10.94
N VAL A 10 22.19 48.33 -10.34
CA VAL A 10 21.53 48.90 -9.13
C VAL A 10 20.34 49.83 -9.46
N CYS A 11 20.04 50.13 -10.73
CA CYS A 11 19.01 51.11 -11.10
C CYS A 11 17.60 50.56 -11.42
N LEU A 12 17.41 49.26 -11.67
CA LEU A 12 16.07 48.73 -12.02
C LEU A 12 15.19 48.34 -10.80
N LEU A 13 15.79 48.18 -9.61
CA LEU A 13 15.11 47.62 -8.44
C LEU A 13 14.31 48.60 -7.57
N SER A 14 14.28 49.89 -7.95
CA SER A 14 13.61 50.95 -7.16
C SER A 14 12.28 51.46 -7.76
N VAL A 15 11.87 51.02 -8.95
CA VAL A 15 10.64 51.49 -9.62
C VAL A 15 9.47 50.50 -9.49
N LEU A 16 9.75 49.20 -9.32
CA LEU A 16 8.72 48.14 -9.28
C LEU A 16 8.09 47.87 -7.89
N LYS A 17 8.42 48.66 -6.87
CA LYS A 17 7.81 48.58 -5.52
C LYS A 17 6.71 49.61 -5.24
N GLY A 18 6.25 50.35 -6.27
CA GLY A 18 5.32 51.48 -6.12
C GLY A 18 3.90 51.30 -6.67
N ILE A 19 3.59 50.17 -7.34
CA ILE A 19 2.28 49.97 -7.99
C ILE A 19 1.80 48.53 -7.78
N ILE A 20 1.09 48.29 -6.68
CA ILE A 20 -0.02 47.32 -6.51
C ILE A 20 -0.65 47.57 -5.12
N VAL A 21 -1.99 47.44 -5.08
CA VAL A 21 -2.95 47.64 -3.96
C VAL A 21 -3.51 49.07 -3.78
N TRP A 22 -4.67 49.35 -4.42
CA TRP A 22 -5.91 49.76 -3.73
C TRP A 22 -7.13 49.90 -4.68
N SER A 23 -8.21 49.17 -4.38
CA SER A 23 -9.61 49.57 -4.60
C SER A 23 -10.54 48.58 -3.86
N GLU A 24 -11.64 49.05 -3.26
CA GLU A 24 -12.29 48.41 -2.10
C GLU A 24 -13.72 47.89 -2.33
N ASN A 25 -14.19 47.05 -1.40
CA ASN A 25 -15.41 47.26 -0.59
C ASN A 25 -15.49 46.13 0.49
N GLN A 26 -14.99 46.29 1.73
CA GLN A 26 -15.65 46.92 2.92
C GLN A 26 -16.77 46.07 3.56
N PRO A 27 -17.00 46.05 4.90
CA PRO A 27 -16.14 46.44 6.04
C PRO A 27 -16.08 45.39 7.20
N VAL A 28 -15.22 45.59 8.21
CA VAL A 28 -15.59 45.66 9.65
C VAL A 28 -14.41 46.19 10.49
N VAL A 29 -14.76 47.00 11.48
CA VAL A 29 -13.93 47.78 12.41
C VAL A 29 -13.10 46.92 13.38
N TRP A 30 -11.90 47.38 13.77
CA TRP A 30 -11.46 47.71 15.15
C TRP A 30 -9.96 48.09 15.12
N GLY A 31 -9.54 49.11 15.87
CA GLY A 31 -8.18 49.64 15.82
C GLY A 31 -7.53 49.81 17.19
N GLY A 32 -6.22 50.10 17.22
CA GLY A 32 -5.54 50.58 18.42
C GLY A 32 -4.04 50.26 18.56
N ALA A 33 -3.24 51.33 18.66
CA ALA A 33 -1.99 51.43 19.43
C ALA A 33 -0.70 50.67 18.99
N SER A 34 0.04 51.32 18.09
CA SER A 34 1.36 51.95 18.35
C SER A 34 2.32 51.42 19.43
N ARG A 35 3.60 51.20 19.06
CA ARG A 35 4.82 51.89 19.59
C ARG A 35 6.10 51.48 18.83
N LEU A 36 6.80 52.47 18.25
CA LEU A 36 8.18 52.94 18.55
C LEU A 36 9.31 51.91 18.34
N ALA A 37 10.24 52.11 17.38
CA ALA A 37 11.43 52.99 17.42
C ALA A 37 12.59 52.37 18.27
N GLU A 38 13.89 52.57 18.01
CA GLU A 38 14.61 53.67 17.35
C GLU A 38 16.08 53.24 17.08
N PHE A 39 16.76 53.72 16.02
CA PHE A 39 18.03 54.48 16.11
C PHE A 39 18.63 54.82 14.72
N ILE A 40 19.26 56.00 14.65
CA ILE A 40 19.76 56.70 13.45
C ILE A 40 21.22 57.12 13.70
N HIS A 41 22.03 57.36 12.64
CA HIS A 41 23.01 58.47 12.44
C HIS A 41 23.86 58.20 11.18
N GLY A 42 24.16 59.14 10.26
CA GLY A 42 23.62 60.50 10.03
C GLY A 42 24.48 61.34 9.05
N LYS A 43 23.86 62.35 8.39
CA LYS A 43 24.45 63.61 7.82
C LYS A 43 25.53 63.52 6.70
N SER A 44 25.69 64.46 5.76
CA SER A 44 24.88 65.61 5.25
C SER A 44 25.62 66.30 4.06
N CYS A 45 24.97 67.25 3.36
CA CYS A 45 25.51 68.34 2.50
C CYS A 45 25.97 67.98 1.06
N ARG A 46 25.78 68.82 0.02
CA ARG A 46 25.02 70.11 -0.20
C ARG A 46 25.12 70.45 -1.72
N ILE A 47 24.10 70.91 -2.47
CA ILE A 47 23.70 72.30 -2.85
C ILE A 47 22.93 72.15 -4.20
N ASN A 48 21.66 72.57 -4.38
CA ASN A 48 21.14 73.90 -4.79
C ASN A 48 21.66 74.44 -6.15
N SER A 49 20.89 75.14 -7.01
CA SER A 49 19.52 75.70 -6.89
C SER A 49 18.88 76.04 -8.27
N ARG A 50 17.57 76.31 -8.28
CA ARG A 50 16.71 76.66 -9.45
C ARG A 50 16.78 78.13 -9.90
N SER A 51 16.48 78.39 -11.18
CA SER A 51 15.57 79.46 -11.69
C SER A 51 15.36 79.23 -13.20
N SER A 52 14.18 79.04 -13.80
CA SER A 52 12.88 79.77 -13.83
C SER A 52 12.84 81.00 -14.74
N SER A 53 12.08 80.93 -15.85
CA SER A 53 11.05 81.91 -16.26
C SER A 53 10.37 81.51 -17.58
N SER A 54 9.11 81.91 -17.75
CA SER A 54 8.22 81.53 -18.87
C SER A 54 8.09 82.63 -19.92
N SER A 55 7.78 82.27 -21.17
CA SER A 55 6.97 83.12 -22.08
C SER A 55 6.29 82.28 -23.18
N MET A 56 5.23 82.82 -23.78
CA MET A 56 4.38 82.15 -24.78
C MET A 56 4.79 82.43 -26.25
N ALA A 57 4.20 81.63 -27.14
CA ALA A 57 3.72 81.96 -28.50
C ALA A 57 4.44 81.35 -29.72
N VAL A 58 3.75 80.37 -30.32
CA VAL A 58 3.38 80.25 -31.76
C VAL A 58 4.35 80.79 -32.82
N THR A 59 4.88 79.90 -33.69
CA THR A 59 4.68 79.95 -35.17
C THR A 59 5.32 78.75 -35.93
N ASN A 60 4.61 78.28 -36.97
CA ASN A 60 5.06 77.57 -38.20
C ASN A 60 5.77 76.18 -38.07
N MET A 61 5.21 75.05 -38.55
CA MET A 61 5.01 74.59 -39.97
C MET A 61 6.36 74.27 -40.66
N VAL A 62 6.73 73.09 -41.22
CA VAL A 62 6.11 71.87 -41.86
C VAL A 62 7.21 70.74 -41.93
N PRO A 63 7.04 69.45 -42.37
CA PRO A 63 6.06 68.38 -42.12
C PRO A 63 6.69 67.09 -41.50
N THR A 64 5.98 66.33 -40.64
CA THR A 64 6.43 64.99 -40.14
C THR A 64 5.50 63.84 -40.51
N VAL A 65 4.95 63.85 -41.73
CA VAL A 65 4.10 62.77 -42.27
C VAL A 65 4.79 61.38 -42.32
N PRO A 66 6.11 61.23 -42.61
CA PRO A 66 6.75 59.92 -42.60
C PRO A 66 6.81 59.29 -41.21
N VAL A 67 7.05 60.11 -40.18
CA VAL A 67 7.27 59.64 -38.80
C VAL A 67 5.99 59.03 -38.23
N LEU A 68 4.83 59.66 -38.47
CA LEU A 68 3.53 59.12 -38.06
C LEU A 68 3.21 57.79 -38.74
N PHE A 69 3.53 57.63 -40.03
CA PHE A 69 3.30 56.35 -40.72
C PHE A 69 4.17 55.22 -40.15
N PHE A 70 5.46 55.47 -39.92
CA PHE A 70 6.33 54.49 -39.25
C PHE A 70 5.90 54.22 -37.80
N PHE A 71 5.42 55.23 -37.06
CA PHE A 71 4.94 55.05 -35.70
C PHE A 71 3.66 54.22 -35.64
N PHE A 72 2.69 54.45 -36.53
CA PHE A 72 1.48 53.62 -36.64
C PHE A 72 1.77 52.22 -37.17
N LEU A 73 2.73 52.05 -38.10
CA LEU A 73 3.17 50.73 -38.55
C LEU A 73 3.88 49.96 -37.42
N PHE A 74 4.71 50.64 -36.63
CA PHE A 74 5.37 50.04 -35.45
C PHE A 74 4.35 49.66 -34.38
N ILE A 75 3.37 50.53 -34.07
CA ILE A 75 2.26 50.21 -33.15
C ILE A 75 1.41 49.05 -33.70
N ALA A 76 1.12 48.99 -35.00
CA ALA A 76 0.35 47.90 -35.60
C ALA A 76 1.11 46.56 -35.51
N ILE A 77 2.41 46.55 -35.83
CA ILE A 77 3.28 45.37 -35.72
C ILE A 77 3.44 44.95 -34.26
N PHE A 78 3.64 45.90 -33.34
CA PHE A 78 3.74 45.63 -31.90
C PHE A 78 2.40 45.11 -31.32
N SER A 79 1.27 45.60 -31.83
CA SER A 79 -0.07 45.10 -31.48
C SER A 79 -0.34 43.71 -32.05
N LEU A 80 0.17 43.40 -33.25
CA LEU A 80 0.15 42.05 -33.82
C LEU A 80 1.06 41.08 -33.06
N LEU A 81 2.23 41.52 -32.60
CA LEU A 81 3.12 40.73 -31.74
C LEU A 81 2.50 40.48 -30.35
N ILE A 82 1.86 41.50 -29.75
CA ILE A 82 1.13 41.35 -28.49
C ILE A 82 -0.09 40.45 -28.63
N SER A 83 -0.83 40.50 -29.76
CA SER A 83 -1.98 39.61 -29.98
C SER A 83 -1.59 38.18 -30.39
N ALA A 84 -0.44 38.00 -31.06
CA ALA A 84 0.15 36.68 -31.27
C ALA A 84 0.59 36.06 -29.93
N ASN A 85 1.37 36.78 -29.12
CA ASN A 85 1.84 36.28 -27.82
C ASN A 85 0.74 36.22 -26.74
N SER A 86 -0.33 37.01 -26.81
CA SER A 86 -1.45 36.87 -25.87
C SER A 86 -2.31 35.64 -26.19
N SER A 87 -2.31 35.15 -27.44
CA SER A 87 -3.00 33.90 -27.79
C SER A 87 -2.27 32.68 -27.22
N SER A 88 -0.93 32.64 -27.25
CA SER A 88 -0.14 31.59 -26.59
C SER A 88 -0.18 31.74 -25.07
N LEU A 89 0.09 32.94 -24.53
CA LEU A 89 0.08 33.15 -23.08
C LEU A 89 -1.32 32.90 -22.47
N SER A 90 -2.41 33.21 -23.18
CA SER A 90 -3.77 32.87 -22.72
C SER A 90 -4.13 31.39 -22.91
N GLN A 91 -3.45 30.65 -23.79
CA GLN A 91 -3.53 29.18 -23.80
C GLN A 91 -2.70 28.59 -22.66
N ASP A 92 -1.47 29.05 -22.43
CA ASP A 92 -0.61 28.58 -21.34
C ASP A 92 -1.22 28.87 -19.96
N ILE A 93 -1.82 30.05 -19.76
CA ILE A 93 -2.57 30.38 -18.54
C ILE A 93 -3.82 29.49 -18.41
N LYS A 94 -4.55 29.20 -19.49
CA LYS A 94 -5.69 28.26 -19.43
C LYS A 94 -5.26 26.81 -19.18
N ILE A 95 -4.10 26.40 -19.66
CA ILE A 95 -3.51 25.08 -19.39
C ILE A 95 -3.08 25.00 -17.91
N GLN A 96 -2.50 26.07 -17.36
CA GLN A 96 -2.17 26.16 -15.92
C GLN A 96 -3.38 26.33 -14.99
N GLU A 97 -4.48 26.95 -15.44
CA GLU A 97 -5.75 26.96 -14.69
C GLU A 97 -6.41 25.57 -14.72
N GLN A 98 -6.31 24.84 -15.83
CA GLN A 98 -6.85 23.48 -15.97
C GLN A 98 -6.06 22.43 -15.17
N ASP A 99 -4.80 22.69 -14.80
CA ASP A 99 -3.97 21.84 -13.94
C ASP A 99 -4.39 21.83 -12.45
N LYS A 100 -5.39 22.64 -12.05
CA LYS A 100 -5.95 22.66 -10.67
C LYS A 100 -7.25 21.88 -10.50
N ASP A 101 -7.88 21.47 -11.59
CA ASP A 101 -9.11 20.69 -11.51
C ASP A 101 -8.80 19.23 -11.15
N PRO A 102 -9.57 18.60 -10.24
CA PRO A 102 -9.37 17.21 -9.89
C PRO A 102 -9.60 16.30 -11.10
N PHE A 103 -8.75 15.29 -11.24
CA PHE A 103 -8.81 14.35 -12.36
C PHE A 103 -8.72 12.89 -11.92
N VAL A 104 -9.20 12.02 -12.80
CA VAL A 104 -8.96 10.58 -12.75
C VAL A 104 -7.92 10.20 -13.82
N GLY A 105 -6.88 9.51 -13.41
CA GLY A 105 -5.88 8.85 -14.26
C GLY A 105 -5.85 7.34 -14.05
N PHE A 106 -4.97 6.65 -14.79
CA PHE A 106 -4.85 5.19 -14.72
C PHE A 106 -3.37 4.77 -14.66
N ASN A 107 -3.07 3.81 -13.80
CA ASN A 107 -1.80 3.11 -13.83
C ASN A 107 -1.79 2.13 -15.00
N ILE A 108 -0.65 2.02 -15.68
CA ILE A 108 -0.41 1.05 -16.76
C ILE A 108 0.68 0.10 -16.28
N GLY A 109 0.26 -1.05 -15.77
CA GLY A 109 1.13 -2.19 -15.46
C GLY A 109 1.78 -2.79 -16.70
N THR A 110 2.82 -3.60 -16.49
CA THR A 110 3.63 -4.22 -17.54
C THR A 110 3.70 -5.74 -17.47
N ASP A 111 3.22 -6.36 -16.38
CA ASP A 111 3.16 -7.82 -16.20
C ASP A 111 1.94 -8.43 -16.94
N VAL A 112 1.78 -8.10 -18.23
CA VAL A 112 0.63 -8.46 -19.09
C VAL A 112 1.08 -9.27 -20.31
N SER A 113 0.54 -10.47 -20.50
CA SER A 113 0.96 -11.42 -21.54
C SER A 113 0.59 -11.05 -22.98
N ASN A 114 -0.47 -10.25 -23.16
CA ASN A 114 -1.05 -9.92 -24.47
C ASN A 114 -1.34 -8.41 -24.58
N LEU A 115 -0.42 -7.55 -24.11
CA LEU A 115 -0.59 -6.10 -24.13
C LEU A 115 -0.60 -5.55 -25.58
N LEU A 116 -1.41 -4.52 -25.82
CA LEU A 116 -1.41 -3.77 -27.08
C LEU A 116 -0.04 -3.16 -27.40
N SER A 117 0.28 -3.00 -28.69
CA SER A 117 1.46 -2.21 -29.07
C SER A 117 1.32 -0.75 -28.56
N PRO A 118 2.42 -0.03 -28.26
CA PRO A 118 2.34 1.33 -27.70
C PRO A 118 1.48 2.31 -28.52
N THR A 119 1.46 2.17 -29.85
CA THR A 119 0.63 2.99 -30.74
C THR A 119 -0.86 2.63 -30.67
N GLU A 120 -1.20 1.36 -30.47
CA GLU A 120 -2.58 0.90 -30.30
C GLU A 120 -3.10 1.24 -28.91
N LEU A 121 -2.26 1.08 -27.87
CA LEU A 121 -2.54 1.49 -26.50
C LEU A 121 -2.89 2.98 -26.44
N VAL A 122 -2.09 3.86 -27.07
CA VAL A 122 -2.39 5.30 -27.12
C VAL A 122 -3.71 5.59 -27.84
N LYS A 123 -4.02 4.92 -28.96
CA LYS A 123 -5.33 5.05 -29.62
C LYS A 123 -6.48 4.58 -28.74
N PHE A 124 -6.27 3.51 -27.98
CA PHE A 124 -7.24 3.01 -27.01
C PHE A 124 -7.49 4.04 -25.90
N LEU A 125 -6.44 4.58 -25.27
CA LEU A 125 -6.54 5.66 -24.27
C LEU A 125 -7.33 6.87 -24.79
N GLN A 126 -7.02 7.33 -26.01
CA GLN A 126 -7.75 8.43 -26.66
C GLN A 126 -9.23 8.08 -26.92
N THR A 127 -9.52 6.85 -27.34
CA THR A 127 -10.89 6.35 -27.57
C THR A 127 -11.69 6.32 -26.26
N GLN A 128 -11.06 5.89 -25.16
CA GLN A 128 -11.65 5.86 -23.82
C GLN A 128 -11.70 7.23 -23.12
N LYS A 129 -11.14 8.28 -23.74
CA LYS A 129 -11.01 9.64 -23.20
C LYS A 129 -10.16 9.72 -21.92
N VAL A 130 -9.17 8.85 -21.80
CA VAL A 130 -8.17 8.90 -20.73
C VAL A 130 -7.20 10.04 -21.00
N ASN A 131 -7.11 10.98 -20.06
CA ASN A 131 -6.26 12.18 -20.17
C ASN A 131 -5.02 12.14 -19.27
N HIS A 132 -4.95 11.21 -18.32
CA HIS A 132 -3.86 11.07 -17.36
C HIS A 132 -3.46 9.60 -17.22
N VAL A 133 -2.17 9.30 -17.30
CA VAL A 133 -1.62 7.94 -17.10
C VAL A 133 -0.37 7.97 -16.24
N ARG A 134 -0.12 6.89 -15.49
CA ARG A 134 1.12 6.66 -14.75
C ARG A 134 1.80 5.40 -15.29
N LEU A 135 3.10 5.50 -15.55
CA LEU A 135 3.98 4.41 -15.99
C LEU A 135 4.93 4.04 -14.84
N TYR A 136 5.18 2.75 -14.64
CA TYR A 136 6.13 2.25 -13.63
C TYR A 136 7.61 2.34 -14.07
N ASP A 137 7.86 2.77 -15.30
CA ASP A 137 9.19 3.09 -15.81
C ASP A 137 9.16 4.33 -16.74
N ALA A 138 10.15 4.42 -17.63
CA ALA A 138 10.25 5.42 -18.68
C ALA A 138 10.44 4.75 -20.06
N ASP A 139 9.54 3.82 -20.43
CA ASP A 139 9.55 3.16 -21.75
C ASP A 139 9.65 4.18 -22.91
N PRO A 140 10.71 4.10 -23.74
CA PRO A 140 10.98 5.08 -24.79
C PRO A 140 10.05 5.00 -26.00
N ASP A 141 9.39 3.86 -26.23
CA ASP A 141 8.47 3.65 -27.33
C ASP A 141 7.04 4.07 -26.95
N LEU A 142 6.62 3.86 -25.70
CA LEU A 142 5.38 4.41 -25.15
C LEU A 142 5.45 5.92 -24.97
N LEU A 143 6.57 6.47 -24.47
CA LEU A 143 6.78 7.92 -24.42
C LEU A 143 6.78 8.56 -25.81
N ARG A 144 7.28 7.87 -26.84
CA ARG A 144 7.20 8.33 -28.23
C ARG A 144 5.78 8.22 -28.81
N ALA A 145 5.04 7.17 -28.46
CA ALA A 145 3.65 7.01 -28.89
C ALA A 145 2.72 8.06 -28.26
N LEU A 146 3.00 8.49 -27.02
CA LEU A 146 2.25 9.55 -26.32
C LEU A 146 2.48 10.96 -26.90
N ALA A 147 3.45 11.14 -27.80
CA ALA A 147 3.76 12.44 -28.37
C ALA A 147 2.57 13.09 -29.10
N LYS A 148 2.31 14.35 -28.82
CA LYS A 148 1.24 15.20 -29.39
C LYS A 148 -0.20 14.70 -29.12
N THR A 149 -0.37 13.73 -28.22
CA THR A 149 -1.70 13.17 -27.86
C THR A 149 -2.50 14.02 -26.89
N LYS A 150 -1.83 14.92 -26.15
CA LYS A 150 -2.33 15.68 -24.99
C LYS A 150 -2.64 14.86 -23.73
N ILE A 151 -2.33 13.56 -23.73
CA ILE A 151 -2.36 12.74 -22.52
C ILE A 151 -1.20 13.18 -21.63
N ARG A 152 -1.48 13.50 -20.37
CA ARG A 152 -0.50 13.81 -19.33
C ARG A 152 0.05 12.51 -18.74
N VAL A 153 1.36 12.42 -18.53
CA VAL A 153 2.02 11.22 -18.03
C VAL A 153 2.89 11.49 -16.81
N ILE A 154 2.75 10.62 -15.80
CA ILE A 154 3.73 10.44 -14.73
C ILE A 154 4.64 9.28 -15.13
N ILE A 155 5.95 9.50 -15.13
CA ILE A 155 6.95 8.45 -15.34
C ILE A 155 7.60 8.07 -14.02
N SER A 156 7.90 6.80 -13.81
CA SER A 156 8.55 6.35 -12.57
C SER A 156 10.03 6.03 -12.78
N VAL A 157 10.80 6.21 -11.71
CA VAL A 157 12.16 5.68 -11.56
C VAL A 157 12.03 4.33 -10.86
N PRO A 158 12.32 3.20 -11.52
CA PRO A 158 12.23 1.88 -10.88
C PRO A 158 13.16 1.76 -9.67
N ASN A 159 12.74 0.99 -8.66
CA ASN A 159 13.47 0.86 -7.38
C ASN A 159 14.94 0.41 -7.56
N ASN A 160 15.24 -0.40 -8.57
CA ASN A 160 16.60 -0.84 -8.88
C ASN A 160 17.52 0.27 -9.45
N GLN A 161 17.00 1.41 -9.90
CA GLN A 161 17.77 2.55 -10.39
C GLN A 161 18.09 3.59 -9.29
N LEU A 162 17.41 3.51 -8.13
CA LEU A 162 17.55 4.48 -7.04
C LEU A 162 18.99 4.63 -6.54
N LEU A 163 19.74 3.53 -6.44
CA LEU A 163 21.14 3.56 -6.00
C LEU A 163 22.02 4.35 -6.96
N ALA A 164 21.86 4.17 -8.27
CA ALA A 164 22.68 4.84 -9.28
C ALA A 164 22.36 6.34 -9.37
N ILE A 165 21.07 6.70 -9.26
CA ILE A 165 20.60 8.09 -9.35
C ILE A 165 20.92 8.86 -8.06
N GLY A 166 20.60 8.28 -6.89
CA GLY A 166 20.83 8.91 -5.58
C GLY A 166 22.31 9.05 -5.19
N SER A 167 23.20 8.26 -5.80
CA SER A 167 24.65 8.36 -5.57
C SER A 167 25.36 9.36 -6.50
N SER A 168 24.68 9.91 -7.52
CA SER A 168 25.37 10.63 -8.61
C SER A 168 24.48 11.64 -9.35
N ASN A 169 24.74 12.94 -9.10
CA ASN A 169 24.08 14.04 -9.81
C ASN A 169 24.26 13.98 -11.35
N SER A 170 25.40 13.51 -11.85
CA SER A 170 25.61 13.34 -13.29
C SER A 170 24.79 12.19 -13.87
N THR A 171 24.54 11.13 -13.10
CA THR A 171 23.65 10.03 -13.47
C THR A 171 22.20 10.50 -13.50
N ALA A 172 21.76 11.26 -12.48
CA ALA A 172 20.44 11.88 -12.47
C ALA A 172 20.22 12.85 -13.65
N ALA A 173 21.22 13.70 -13.97
CA ALA A 173 21.18 14.58 -15.13
C ALA A 173 21.12 13.82 -16.46
N SER A 174 21.88 12.71 -16.59
CA SER A 174 21.81 11.81 -17.75
C SER A 174 20.44 11.11 -17.86
N TRP A 175 19.81 10.78 -16.74
CA TRP A 175 18.48 10.17 -16.71
C TRP A 175 17.43 11.17 -17.19
N VAL A 176 17.39 12.38 -16.63
CA VAL A 176 16.47 13.46 -17.05
C VAL A 176 16.71 13.84 -18.53
N GLY A 177 17.96 13.94 -18.97
CA GLY A 177 18.30 14.22 -20.36
C GLY A 177 17.74 13.17 -21.35
N ARG A 178 17.81 11.88 -20.99
CA ARG A 178 17.36 10.77 -21.84
C ARG A 178 15.85 10.50 -21.78
N ASN A 179 15.25 10.64 -20.61
CA ASN A 179 13.90 10.15 -20.34
C ASN A 179 12.84 11.27 -20.24
N VAL A 180 13.28 12.52 -20.06
CA VAL A 180 12.38 13.69 -19.95
C VAL A 180 12.62 14.67 -21.08
N VAL A 181 13.84 15.23 -21.16
CA VAL A 181 14.18 16.30 -22.11
C VAL A 181 14.10 15.83 -23.57
N ALA A 182 14.32 14.54 -23.83
CA ALA A 182 14.19 13.95 -25.17
C ALA A 182 12.73 13.87 -25.69
N TYR A 183 11.72 13.95 -24.81
CA TYR A 183 10.30 13.77 -25.17
C TYR A 183 9.45 15.01 -24.89
N TYR A 184 9.79 15.81 -23.87
CA TYR A 184 9.10 17.05 -23.55
C TYR A 184 9.51 18.18 -24.53
N PRO A 185 8.59 19.02 -25.04
CA PRO A 185 7.16 19.13 -24.69
C PRO A 185 6.22 18.34 -25.61
N GLU A 186 6.71 17.48 -26.52
CA GLU A 186 5.81 16.71 -27.38
C GLU A 186 4.96 15.72 -26.58
N THR A 187 5.56 15.06 -25.60
CA THR A 187 4.89 14.23 -24.60
C THR A 187 4.77 15.03 -23.30
N LEU A 188 3.55 15.16 -22.78
CA LEU A 188 3.24 15.99 -21.61
C LEU A 188 3.56 15.24 -20.31
N ILE A 189 4.84 15.15 -19.98
CA ILE A 189 5.31 14.65 -18.69
C ILE A 189 4.96 15.69 -17.61
N THR A 190 4.23 15.30 -16.57
CA THR A 190 3.78 16.20 -15.48
C THR A 190 4.46 15.93 -14.15
N ALA A 191 4.87 14.69 -13.89
CA ALA A 191 5.65 14.37 -12.71
C ALA A 191 6.61 13.18 -12.93
N ILE A 192 7.59 13.08 -12.03
CA ILE A 192 8.48 11.95 -11.86
C ILE A 192 8.20 11.34 -10.48
N SER A 193 7.77 10.08 -10.45
CA SER A 193 7.68 9.25 -9.23
C SER A 193 9.02 8.56 -8.99
N VAL A 194 9.72 8.95 -7.93
CA VAL A 194 11.04 8.41 -7.60
C VAL A 194 10.87 7.18 -6.72
N GLY A 195 11.09 6.00 -7.31
CA GLY A 195 10.76 4.72 -6.70
C GLY A 195 9.26 4.46 -6.64
N ASP A 196 8.91 3.35 -6.01
CA ASP A 196 7.54 2.97 -5.68
C ASP A 196 7.54 2.19 -4.36
N GLU A 197 6.77 2.66 -3.38
CA GLU A 197 6.66 2.12 -2.02
C GLU A 197 7.99 1.82 -1.31
N VAL A 198 9.05 2.59 -1.58
CA VAL A 198 10.44 2.28 -1.18
C VAL A 198 10.60 2.00 0.32
N LEU A 199 9.86 2.72 1.18
CA LEU A 199 9.93 2.58 2.64
C LEU A 199 9.40 1.23 3.15
N THR A 200 8.60 0.51 2.36
CA THR A 200 8.01 -0.78 2.71
C THR A 200 8.56 -1.92 1.85
N THR A 201 8.83 -1.70 0.57
CA THR A 201 9.31 -2.74 -0.37
C THR A 201 10.82 -2.94 -0.33
N VAL A 202 11.61 -1.85 -0.21
CA VAL A 202 13.08 -1.90 -0.15
C VAL A 202 13.61 -0.96 0.94
N PRO A 203 13.34 -1.21 2.23
CA PRO A 203 13.62 -0.26 3.31
C PRO A 203 15.11 0.10 3.46
N SER A 204 16.01 -0.78 3.03
CA SER A 204 17.45 -0.54 2.95
C SER A 204 17.86 0.58 1.99
N SER A 205 17.05 0.85 0.96
CA SER A 205 17.26 1.93 -0.01
C SER A 205 16.65 3.27 0.42
N ALA A 206 15.88 3.30 1.50
CA ALA A 206 15.20 4.49 2.00
C ALA A 206 16.13 5.73 2.23
N PRO A 207 17.38 5.60 2.70
CA PRO A 207 18.30 6.74 2.83
C PRO A 207 18.73 7.39 1.50
N LEU A 208 18.58 6.68 0.38
CA LEU A 208 18.94 7.16 -0.97
C LEU A 208 17.79 7.92 -1.64
N LEU A 209 16.58 7.87 -1.06
CA LEU A 209 15.35 8.39 -1.67
C LEU A 209 15.38 9.91 -1.84
N LEU A 210 15.65 10.65 -0.75
CA LEU A 210 15.74 12.10 -0.81
C LEU A 210 16.92 12.58 -1.69
N PRO A 211 18.15 12.03 -1.58
CA PRO A 211 19.22 12.33 -2.52
C PRO A 211 18.81 12.14 -3.98
N ALA A 212 18.15 11.03 -4.34
CA ALA A 212 17.67 10.81 -5.71
C ALA A 212 16.64 11.86 -6.16
N ILE A 213 15.68 12.20 -5.30
CA ILE A 213 14.68 13.25 -5.55
C ILE A 213 15.35 14.61 -5.78
N GLU A 214 16.29 15.01 -4.91
CA GLU A 214 17.03 16.27 -5.02
C GLU A 214 17.91 16.31 -6.28
N SER A 215 18.62 15.22 -6.60
CA SER A 215 19.45 15.14 -7.81
C SER A 215 18.62 15.24 -9.09
N LEU A 216 17.45 14.60 -9.16
CA LEU A 216 16.53 14.69 -10.30
C LEU A 216 15.89 16.08 -10.40
N TYR A 217 15.46 16.68 -9.29
CA TYR A 217 14.95 18.04 -9.26
C TYR A 217 15.99 19.06 -9.73
N ASN A 218 17.24 18.95 -9.26
CA ASN A 218 18.33 19.82 -9.71
C ASN A 218 18.62 19.68 -11.21
N ALA A 219 18.47 18.48 -11.78
CA ALA A 219 18.56 18.26 -13.23
C ALA A 219 17.39 18.89 -14.01
N LEU A 220 16.17 18.87 -13.46
CA LEU A 220 15.02 19.60 -14.03
C LEU A 220 15.19 21.13 -13.91
N VAL A 221 15.79 21.63 -12.82
CA VAL A 221 16.14 23.06 -12.66
C VAL A 221 17.14 23.46 -13.75
N ALA A 222 18.22 22.69 -13.93
CA ALA A 222 19.21 22.94 -14.99
C ALA A 222 18.61 22.90 -16.42
N SER A 223 17.51 22.16 -16.59
CA SER A 223 16.77 22.05 -17.86
C SER A 223 15.63 23.07 -17.99
N ASN A 224 15.40 23.93 -16.99
CA ASN A 224 14.26 24.86 -16.87
C ASN A 224 12.86 24.19 -16.88
N LEU A 225 12.75 22.93 -16.47
CA LEU A 225 11.51 22.13 -16.45
C LEU A 225 10.87 21.97 -15.05
N HIS A 226 11.56 22.41 -13.99
CA HIS A 226 11.14 22.23 -12.59
C HIS A 226 9.81 22.90 -12.19
N THR A 227 9.31 23.85 -12.98
CA THR A 227 8.01 24.49 -12.74
C THR A 227 6.85 23.71 -13.37
N GLN A 228 7.08 23.01 -14.47
CA GLN A 228 6.07 22.19 -15.17
C GLN A 228 6.08 20.72 -14.71
N ILE A 229 7.25 20.18 -14.34
CA ILE A 229 7.43 18.77 -13.97
C ILE A 229 7.74 18.68 -12.48
N LYS A 230 6.84 18.05 -11.72
CA LYS A 230 7.00 17.82 -10.27
C LYS A 230 7.80 16.55 -9.99
N VAL A 231 8.43 16.48 -8.81
CA VAL A 231 9.18 15.30 -8.36
C VAL A 231 8.69 14.91 -6.98
N SER A 232 8.28 13.66 -6.81
CA SER A 232 7.82 13.10 -5.54
C SER A 232 8.09 11.58 -5.52
N THR A 233 7.56 10.87 -4.53
CA THR A 233 7.76 9.42 -4.36
C THR A 233 6.48 8.78 -3.81
N PRO A 234 5.92 7.75 -4.48
CA PRO A 234 4.76 7.00 -3.99
C PRO A 234 5.05 6.25 -2.69
N HIS A 235 4.11 6.35 -1.75
CA HIS A 235 4.18 5.66 -0.47
C HIS A 235 2.95 4.78 -0.22
N ALA A 236 3.20 3.57 0.28
CA ALA A 236 2.17 2.68 0.82
C ALA A 236 1.41 3.35 1.97
N ALA A 237 0.10 3.16 2.05
CA ALA A 237 -0.71 3.64 3.19
C ALA A 237 -0.16 3.20 4.57
N SER A 238 0.53 2.05 4.66
CA SER A 238 1.11 1.52 5.90
C SER A 238 2.30 2.30 6.47
N ILE A 239 2.78 3.36 5.82
CA ILE A 239 3.71 4.30 6.47
C ILE A 239 3.00 5.19 7.51
N MET A 240 1.67 5.28 7.44
CA MET A 240 0.81 5.93 8.43
C MET A 240 0.31 4.90 9.44
N LEU A 241 0.31 5.28 10.72
CA LEU A 241 -0.17 4.47 11.83
C LEU A 241 -1.41 5.11 12.46
N ASP A 242 -2.22 4.29 13.13
CA ASP A 242 -3.42 4.68 13.87
C ASP A 242 -4.38 5.56 13.04
N THR A 243 -4.55 5.22 11.75
CA THR A 243 -5.29 6.02 10.74
C THR A 243 -6.81 6.07 10.93
N PHE A 244 -7.35 5.32 11.89
CA PHE A 244 -8.77 5.27 12.21
C PHE A 244 -8.93 5.39 13.74
N PRO A 245 -9.38 6.55 14.26
CA PRO A 245 -9.93 7.71 13.54
C PRO A 245 -8.85 8.60 12.86
N PRO A 246 -9.13 9.23 11.71
CA PRO A 246 -8.15 10.02 10.93
C PRO A 246 -7.43 11.12 11.72
N SER A 247 -8.10 11.78 12.66
CA SER A 247 -7.52 12.81 13.54
C SER A 247 -6.38 12.35 14.44
N GLN A 248 -6.19 11.03 14.61
CA GLN A 248 -5.11 10.45 15.42
C GLN A 248 -3.95 9.90 14.58
N ALA A 249 -4.04 9.99 13.24
CA ALA A 249 -3.05 9.46 12.32
C ALA A 249 -1.67 10.15 12.46
N TYR A 250 -0.59 9.36 12.38
CA TYR A 250 0.77 9.88 12.28
C TYR A 250 1.66 8.99 11.42
N PHE A 251 2.66 9.58 10.76
CA PHE A 251 3.71 8.80 10.10
C PHE A 251 4.52 8.02 11.13
N ASN A 252 4.83 6.76 10.82
CA ASN A 252 5.64 5.88 11.65
C ASN A 252 6.97 6.57 12.04
N GLN A 253 7.25 6.59 13.35
CA GLN A 253 8.42 7.28 13.93
C GLN A 253 9.75 6.78 13.36
N SER A 254 9.83 5.51 12.96
CA SER A 254 11.01 4.95 12.26
C SER A 254 11.37 5.69 10.98
N TRP A 255 10.41 6.32 10.31
CA TRP A 255 10.61 7.04 9.05
C TRP A 255 10.74 8.56 9.21
N HIS A 256 10.69 9.12 10.42
CA HIS A 256 10.74 10.58 10.65
C HIS A 256 12.01 11.23 10.08
N SER A 257 13.15 10.53 10.12
CA SER A 257 14.43 11.00 9.55
C SER A 257 14.41 11.21 8.04
N ILE A 258 13.45 10.60 7.33
CA ILE A 258 13.27 10.71 5.88
C ILE A 258 12.03 11.55 5.56
N MET A 259 10.90 11.28 6.22
CA MET A 259 9.64 11.97 5.99
C MET A 259 9.69 13.47 6.31
N VAL A 260 10.36 13.89 7.39
CA VAL A 260 10.43 15.33 7.73
C VAL A 260 11.22 16.11 6.67
N PRO A 261 12.45 15.71 6.27
CA PRO A 261 13.14 16.34 5.14
C PRO A 261 12.39 16.25 3.81
N LEU A 262 11.75 15.12 3.51
CA LEU A 262 10.97 14.93 2.28
C LEU A 262 9.78 15.89 2.20
N LEU A 263 8.96 15.99 3.25
CA LEU A 263 7.82 16.90 3.28
C LEU A 263 8.26 18.37 3.17
N GLN A 264 9.40 18.73 3.77
CA GLN A 264 10.00 20.06 3.60
C GLN A 264 10.47 20.32 2.15
N PHE A 265 10.98 19.30 1.45
CA PHE A 265 11.32 19.40 0.02
C PHE A 265 10.05 19.55 -0.84
N LEU A 266 9.02 18.76 -0.58
CA LEU A 266 7.74 18.81 -1.31
C LEU A 266 7.07 20.18 -1.16
N SER A 267 7.02 20.71 0.06
CA SER A 267 6.56 22.08 0.38
C SER A 267 7.33 23.13 -0.43
N LYS A 268 8.67 23.15 -0.36
CA LYS A 268 9.53 24.12 -1.08
C LYS A 268 9.39 24.09 -2.60
N THR A 269 9.05 22.93 -3.18
CA THR A 269 8.94 22.74 -4.63
C THR A 269 7.49 22.82 -5.16
N GLY A 270 6.51 22.88 -4.26
CA GLY A 270 5.09 22.75 -4.59
C GLY A 270 4.82 21.42 -5.29
N SER A 271 5.42 20.33 -4.81
CA SER A 271 5.21 18.96 -5.31
C SER A 271 4.26 18.21 -4.37
N PRO A 272 3.40 17.32 -4.87
CA PRO A 272 2.43 16.60 -4.04
C PRO A 272 3.09 15.50 -3.20
N LEU A 273 2.48 15.12 -2.09
CA LEU A 273 2.72 13.83 -1.44
C LEU A 273 1.99 12.73 -2.23
N MET A 274 2.72 11.78 -2.80
CA MET A 274 2.14 10.66 -3.54
C MET A 274 1.83 9.49 -2.60
N MET A 275 0.58 9.04 -2.58
CA MET A 275 0.10 7.97 -1.69
C MET A 275 -0.65 6.89 -2.46
N ASN A 276 -0.31 5.63 -2.21
CA ASN A 276 -1.04 4.46 -2.67
C ASN A 276 -2.06 4.09 -1.59
N LEU A 277 -3.35 4.33 -1.85
CA LEU A 277 -4.44 4.24 -0.87
C LEU A 277 -5.50 3.23 -1.32
N TYR A 278 -5.57 2.09 -0.64
CA TYR A 278 -6.45 0.97 -1.01
C TYR A 278 -7.48 0.65 0.10
N PRO A 279 -8.73 1.15 0.01
CA PRO A 279 -9.82 0.77 0.89
C PRO A 279 -10.10 -0.74 0.96
N TYR A 280 -9.81 -1.49 -0.12
CA TYR A 280 -9.88 -2.96 -0.13
C TYR A 280 -9.03 -3.60 0.97
N TYR A 281 -7.77 -3.18 1.12
CA TYR A 281 -6.88 -3.74 2.15
C TYR A 281 -7.33 -3.32 3.56
N VAL A 282 -7.82 -2.09 3.74
CA VAL A 282 -8.42 -1.66 5.01
C VAL A 282 -9.61 -2.55 5.39
N TYR A 283 -10.51 -2.83 4.45
CA TYR A 283 -11.65 -3.72 4.66
C TYR A 283 -11.22 -5.13 5.09
N MET A 284 -10.33 -5.75 4.29
CA MET A 284 -9.86 -7.12 4.51
C MET A 284 -9.12 -7.29 5.84
N GLN A 285 -8.35 -6.29 6.27
CA GLN A 285 -7.60 -6.32 7.53
C GLN A 285 -8.50 -6.08 8.76
N ASN A 286 -9.54 -5.25 8.65
CA ASN A 286 -10.40 -4.85 9.77
C ASN A 286 -11.53 -5.84 10.12
N LYS A 287 -11.60 -7.02 9.46
CA LYS A 287 -12.50 -8.14 9.82
C LYS A 287 -13.97 -7.75 10.06
N GLY A 288 -14.50 -6.79 9.29
CA GLY A 288 -15.89 -6.35 9.39
C GLY A 288 -16.18 -5.26 10.43
N VAL A 289 -15.16 -4.66 11.08
CA VAL A 289 -15.34 -3.41 11.85
C VAL A 289 -15.70 -2.25 10.92
N VAL A 290 -15.09 -2.22 9.72
CA VAL A 290 -15.42 -1.28 8.65
C VAL A 290 -16.50 -1.91 7.75
N PRO A 291 -17.68 -1.27 7.55
CA PRO A 291 -18.71 -1.80 6.65
C PRO A 291 -18.21 -1.86 5.20
N LEU A 292 -18.61 -2.90 4.45
CA LEU A 292 -18.29 -3.01 3.02
C LEU A 292 -18.83 -1.81 2.25
N ASP A 293 -20.08 -1.44 2.53
CA ASP A 293 -20.79 -0.28 1.98
C ASP A 293 -19.92 1.00 2.07
N ASN A 294 -19.26 1.23 3.21
CA ASN A 294 -18.36 2.38 3.47
C ASN A 294 -17.10 2.34 2.59
N CYS A 295 -16.58 1.14 2.30
CA CYS A 295 -15.43 0.98 1.41
C CYS A 295 -15.81 1.17 -0.07
N LEU A 296 -17.06 0.92 -0.44
CA LEU A 296 -17.59 1.01 -1.80
C LEU A 296 -18.28 2.37 -2.12
N PHE A 297 -18.19 3.36 -1.22
CA PHE A 297 -18.89 4.66 -1.30
C PHE A 297 -20.43 4.55 -1.34
N GLU A 298 -20.99 3.43 -0.87
CA GLU A 298 -22.44 3.21 -0.84
C GLU A 298 -23.10 3.91 0.35
N PRO A 299 -24.39 4.33 0.25
CA PRO A 299 -25.06 5.08 1.31
C PRO A 299 -25.15 4.32 2.64
N LEU A 300 -24.52 4.86 3.67
CA LEU A 300 -24.59 4.34 5.03
C LEU A 300 -25.85 4.84 5.75
N THR A 301 -26.39 4.01 6.65
CA THR A 301 -27.30 4.48 7.69
C THR A 301 -26.52 5.32 8.71
N PRO A 302 -27.07 6.41 9.30
CA PRO A 302 -26.35 7.27 10.23
C PRO A 302 -25.72 6.57 11.46
N SER A 303 -26.23 5.39 11.84
CA SER A 303 -25.66 4.54 12.90
C SER A 303 -24.45 3.69 12.48
N LYS A 304 -24.07 3.72 11.20
CA LYS A 304 -22.91 3.03 10.60
C LYS A 304 -21.88 3.99 10.01
N GLU A 305 -22.18 5.29 9.93
CA GLU A 305 -21.22 6.31 9.50
C GLU A 305 -20.00 6.29 10.42
N MET A 306 -18.81 6.47 9.84
CA MET A 306 -17.58 6.53 10.61
C MET A 306 -17.39 7.94 11.13
N VAL A 307 -17.82 8.18 12.36
CA VAL A 307 -17.64 9.47 13.05
C VAL A 307 -16.29 9.49 13.75
N ASP A 308 -15.45 10.47 13.45
CA ASP A 308 -14.22 10.72 14.19
C ASP A 308 -14.56 11.30 15.58
N PRO A 309 -14.19 10.64 16.69
CA PRO A 309 -14.57 11.06 18.04
C PRO A 309 -13.85 12.32 18.53
N ASN A 310 -12.77 12.77 17.87
CA ASN A 310 -11.99 13.95 18.28
C ASN A 310 -12.39 15.20 17.48
N THR A 311 -12.78 15.05 16.22
CA THR A 311 -13.17 16.17 15.33
C THR A 311 -14.67 16.25 15.07
N LEU A 312 -15.42 15.19 15.35
CA LEU A 312 -16.84 15.01 15.00
C LEU A 312 -17.10 15.07 13.48
N LEU A 313 -16.07 14.80 12.66
CA LEU A 313 -16.23 14.67 11.22
C LEU A 313 -16.86 13.32 10.87
N HIS A 314 -17.81 13.36 9.93
CA HIS A 314 -18.55 12.19 9.44
C HIS A 314 -17.91 11.70 8.14
N TYR A 315 -17.29 10.53 8.16
CA TYR A 315 -16.73 9.88 6.98
C TYR A 315 -17.76 8.92 6.38
N THR A 316 -18.20 9.26 5.16
CA THR A 316 -19.15 8.49 4.35
C THR A 316 -18.49 7.42 3.49
N ASN A 317 -17.17 7.53 3.30
CA ASN A 317 -16.35 6.52 2.65
C ASN A 317 -14.97 6.41 3.32
N VAL A 318 -14.27 5.31 3.05
CA VAL A 318 -12.94 5.03 3.63
C VAL A 318 -11.80 5.77 2.94
N LEU A 319 -11.92 6.12 1.65
CA LEU A 319 -10.83 6.79 0.93
C LEU A 319 -10.59 8.21 1.49
N ASP A 320 -11.64 8.98 1.73
CA ASP A 320 -11.56 10.32 2.33
C ASP A 320 -10.89 10.27 3.71
N ALA A 321 -11.21 9.24 4.49
CA ALA A 321 -10.59 9.02 5.79
C ALA A 321 -9.10 8.70 5.69
N MET A 322 -8.66 7.97 4.66
CA MET A 322 -7.24 7.70 4.40
C MET A 322 -6.50 8.94 3.90
N VAL A 323 -7.16 9.79 3.10
CA VAL A 323 -6.61 11.08 2.63
C VAL A 323 -6.48 12.07 3.79
N ASP A 324 -7.50 12.18 4.65
CA ASP A 324 -7.45 13.03 5.84
C ASP A 324 -6.44 12.53 6.87
N ALA A 325 -6.28 11.21 7.02
CA ALA A 325 -5.20 10.63 7.83
C ALA A 325 -3.81 11.06 7.32
N ALA A 326 -3.62 11.21 6.01
CA ALA A 326 -2.37 11.75 5.44
C ALA A 326 -2.18 13.24 5.75
N TYR A 327 -3.22 14.07 5.60
CA TYR A 327 -3.17 15.48 5.98
C TYR A 327 -2.89 15.70 7.47
N VAL A 328 -3.54 14.92 8.35
CA VAL A 328 -3.28 14.94 9.80
C VAL A 328 -1.86 14.46 10.11
N SER A 329 -1.37 13.42 9.44
CA SER A 329 0.00 12.93 9.60
C SER A 329 1.06 13.97 9.20
N MET A 330 0.83 14.74 8.14
CA MET A 330 1.68 15.88 7.75
C MET A 330 1.60 17.03 8.77
N LYS A 331 0.40 17.36 9.24
CA LYS A 331 0.16 18.40 10.25
C LYS A 331 0.88 18.11 11.56
N ASN A 332 0.94 16.84 11.96
CA ASN A 332 1.70 16.37 13.13
C ASN A 332 3.23 16.53 12.98
N LEU A 333 3.73 16.74 11.75
CA LEU A 333 5.12 17.10 11.44
C LEU A 333 5.30 18.60 11.11
N ASN A 334 4.30 19.43 11.40
CA ASN A 334 4.22 20.87 11.10
C ASN A 334 4.25 21.23 9.61
N VAL A 335 3.72 20.37 8.74
CA VAL A 335 3.54 20.63 7.30
C VAL A 335 2.05 20.59 6.95
N SER A 336 1.56 21.55 6.18
CA SER A 336 0.12 21.67 5.87
C SER A 336 -0.20 22.26 4.49
N ASP A 337 0.83 22.63 3.73
CA ASP A 337 0.78 23.23 2.40
C ASP A 337 1.01 22.21 1.26
N VAL A 338 1.45 20.99 1.61
CA VAL A 338 1.64 19.89 0.67
C VAL A 338 0.31 19.19 0.41
N VAL A 339 -0.11 19.16 -0.86
CA VAL A 339 -1.33 18.45 -1.30
C VAL A 339 -1.09 16.95 -1.47
N VAL A 340 -2.10 16.13 -1.20
CA VAL A 340 -2.06 14.68 -1.43
C VAL A 340 -2.48 14.35 -2.86
N LEU A 341 -1.69 13.55 -3.56
CA LEU A 341 -2.02 12.91 -4.84
C LEU A 341 -2.16 11.41 -4.60
N VAL A 342 -3.30 10.83 -4.93
CA VAL A 342 -3.50 9.38 -4.81
C VAL A 342 -2.94 8.72 -6.07
N THR A 343 -1.77 8.10 -5.97
CA THR A 343 -1.07 7.46 -7.10
C THR A 343 -1.59 6.08 -7.44
N GLU A 344 -2.26 5.42 -6.49
CA GLU A 344 -2.93 4.13 -6.70
C GLU A 344 -4.16 4.04 -5.80
N SER A 345 -5.27 3.58 -6.37
CA SER A 345 -6.48 3.20 -5.66
C SER A 345 -7.33 2.30 -6.55
N GLY A 346 -7.95 1.26 -6.00
CA GLY A 346 -8.67 0.28 -6.80
C GLY A 346 -9.33 -0.82 -5.97
N TRP A 347 -9.86 -1.83 -6.66
CA TRP A 347 -10.46 -3.02 -6.04
C TRP A 347 -10.34 -4.23 -6.98
N PRO A 348 -9.88 -5.40 -6.52
CA PRO A 348 -9.66 -6.56 -7.37
C PRO A 348 -10.97 -7.26 -7.74
N SER A 349 -11.12 -7.59 -9.02
CA SER A 349 -12.32 -8.22 -9.60
C SER A 349 -12.45 -9.73 -9.31
N ARG A 350 -11.37 -10.37 -8.83
CA ARG A 350 -11.32 -11.81 -8.56
C ARG A 350 -10.21 -12.15 -7.56
N GLY A 351 -10.55 -12.77 -6.44
CA GLY A 351 -9.59 -13.23 -5.43
C GLY A 351 -9.51 -14.75 -5.26
N ASP A 352 -8.70 -15.19 -4.29
CA ASP A 352 -8.67 -16.59 -3.84
C ASP A 352 -9.78 -16.89 -2.80
N SER A 353 -9.86 -18.13 -2.30
CA SER A 353 -10.86 -18.55 -1.30
C SER A 353 -10.85 -17.78 0.04
N LYS A 354 -9.81 -16.99 0.32
CA LYS A 354 -9.66 -16.12 1.50
C LYS A 354 -10.04 -14.67 1.20
N GLU A 355 -10.27 -14.33 -0.07
CA GLU A 355 -10.61 -13.00 -0.57
C GLU A 355 -12.02 -12.97 -1.20
N PRO A 356 -13.08 -13.39 -0.49
CA PRO A 356 -14.43 -13.55 -1.08
C PRO A 356 -15.08 -12.23 -1.51
N HIS A 357 -14.47 -11.08 -1.19
CA HIS A 357 -14.95 -9.74 -1.56
C HIS A 357 -14.21 -9.16 -2.78
N ALA A 358 -13.19 -9.84 -3.29
CA ALA A 358 -12.59 -9.55 -4.59
C ALA A 358 -13.49 -10.14 -5.68
N THR A 359 -14.49 -9.36 -6.11
CA THR A 359 -15.54 -9.76 -7.05
C THR A 359 -15.75 -8.67 -8.10
N ILE A 360 -16.25 -9.06 -9.27
CA ILE A 360 -16.54 -8.14 -10.39
C ILE A 360 -17.50 -7.03 -9.95
N ASP A 361 -18.57 -7.37 -9.22
CA ASP A 361 -19.59 -6.41 -8.77
C ASP A 361 -19.02 -5.36 -7.80
N ASN A 362 -18.20 -5.77 -6.83
CA ASN A 362 -17.54 -4.85 -5.90
C ASN A 362 -16.50 -3.99 -6.62
N ALA A 363 -15.77 -4.57 -7.58
CA ALA A 363 -14.75 -3.86 -8.35
C ALA A 363 -15.36 -2.80 -9.28
N ASP A 364 -16.48 -3.09 -9.93
CA ASP A 364 -17.26 -2.09 -10.67
C ASP A 364 -17.78 -1.00 -9.73
N THR A 365 -18.49 -1.38 -8.66
CA THR A 365 -19.09 -0.43 -7.71
C THR A 365 -18.04 0.52 -7.13
N TYR A 366 -16.91 -0.02 -6.67
CA TYR A 366 -15.80 0.78 -6.13
C TYR A 366 -15.27 1.80 -7.15
N ASN A 367 -14.87 1.34 -8.33
CA ASN A 367 -14.23 2.20 -9.33
C ASN A 367 -15.23 3.20 -9.94
N SER A 368 -16.48 2.79 -10.17
CA SER A 368 -17.54 3.64 -10.68
C SER A 368 -17.91 4.75 -9.69
N ASN A 369 -18.05 4.43 -8.41
CA ASN A 369 -18.34 5.42 -7.38
C ASN A 369 -17.14 6.31 -7.07
N LEU A 370 -15.91 5.78 -7.11
CA LEU A 370 -14.67 6.57 -7.02
C LEU A 370 -14.61 7.64 -8.11
N ILE A 371 -14.78 7.26 -9.38
CA ILE A 371 -14.77 8.19 -10.51
C ILE A 371 -15.83 9.28 -10.32
N LYS A 372 -17.03 8.89 -9.90
CA LYS A 372 -18.13 9.82 -9.62
C LYS A 372 -17.78 10.79 -8.50
N HIS A 373 -17.30 10.31 -7.35
CA HIS A 373 -16.93 11.14 -6.20
C HIS A 373 -15.90 12.22 -6.57
N ILE A 374 -14.89 11.88 -7.39
CA ILE A 374 -13.87 12.84 -7.86
C ILE A 374 -14.47 13.88 -8.81
N PHE A 375 -15.37 13.50 -9.72
CA PHE A 375 -16.02 14.45 -10.64
C PHE A 375 -17.13 15.30 -10.00
N ASP A 376 -17.82 14.78 -8.99
CA ASP A 376 -18.80 15.52 -8.17
C ASP A 376 -18.11 16.59 -7.28
N ARG A 377 -16.77 16.54 -7.17
CA ARG A 377 -15.93 17.44 -6.36
C ARG A 377 -16.36 17.51 -4.90
N ALA A 378 -16.68 16.36 -4.32
CA ALA A 378 -17.18 16.26 -2.94
C ALA A 378 -16.17 16.73 -1.89
N GLY A 379 -14.88 16.74 -2.22
CA GLY A 379 -13.79 16.99 -1.27
C GLY A 379 -13.71 15.89 -0.22
N THR A 380 -13.06 16.20 0.90
CA THR A 380 -12.96 15.33 2.08
C THR A 380 -13.61 16.01 3.29
N PRO A 381 -13.99 15.29 4.36
CA PRO A 381 -14.56 15.93 5.55
C PRO A 381 -13.65 16.96 6.23
N LEU A 382 -12.32 16.79 6.22
CA LEU A 382 -11.36 17.78 6.74
C LEU A 382 -11.10 18.92 5.74
N HIS A 383 -11.07 18.61 4.44
CA HIS A 383 -10.84 19.57 3.35
C HIS A 383 -11.97 19.48 2.29
N PRO A 384 -13.18 19.98 2.58
CA PRO A 384 -14.30 19.96 1.64
C PRO A 384 -14.08 20.86 0.43
N GLU A 385 -13.15 21.82 0.54
CA GLU A 385 -12.74 22.71 -0.56
C GLU A 385 -11.71 22.08 -1.52
N MET A 386 -11.16 20.91 -1.21
CA MET A 386 -10.15 20.23 -2.04
C MET A 386 -10.51 18.76 -2.28
N THR A 387 -10.77 18.42 -3.55
CA THR A 387 -10.86 17.02 -3.99
C THR A 387 -9.48 16.57 -4.47
N PRO A 388 -8.91 15.45 -3.96
CA PRO A 388 -7.64 14.93 -4.45
C PRO A 388 -7.78 14.46 -5.90
N SER A 389 -6.68 14.44 -6.66
CA SER A 389 -6.64 13.70 -7.93
C SER A 389 -6.23 12.26 -7.66
N VAL A 390 -6.74 11.33 -8.47
CA VAL A 390 -6.60 9.89 -8.23
C VAL A 390 -6.19 9.15 -9.50
N TYR A 391 -5.22 8.24 -9.37
CA TYR A 391 -4.89 7.26 -10.39
C TYR A 391 -5.45 5.90 -9.99
N ILE A 392 -6.34 5.35 -10.83
CA ILE A 392 -6.91 4.03 -10.61
C ILE A 392 -5.83 2.97 -10.88
N TYR A 393 -5.70 2.04 -9.94
CA TYR A 393 -4.92 0.81 -10.08
C TYR A 393 -5.90 -0.35 -10.40
N GLU A 394 -6.04 -0.78 -11.66
CA GLU A 394 -5.26 -0.34 -12.83
C GLU A 394 -6.01 -0.48 -14.17
N LEU A 395 -5.33 -0.15 -15.29
CA LEU A 395 -5.95 -0.23 -16.61
C LEU A 395 -6.13 -1.67 -17.12
N PHE A 396 -5.15 -2.56 -16.93
CA PHE A 396 -5.19 -3.92 -17.46
C PHE A 396 -4.94 -4.97 -16.37
N ASN A 397 -5.55 -6.14 -16.48
CA ASN A 397 -5.19 -7.28 -15.62
C ASN A 397 -3.76 -7.75 -15.93
N GLU A 398 -2.86 -7.58 -14.97
CA GLU A 398 -1.48 -8.11 -15.02
C GLU A 398 -1.45 -9.62 -14.77
N ASP A 399 -1.81 -10.40 -15.79
CA ASP A 399 -1.95 -11.87 -15.73
C ASP A 399 -0.64 -12.65 -15.50
N LEU A 400 0.51 -11.97 -15.50
CA LEU A 400 1.82 -12.53 -15.15
C LEU A 400 2.18 -12.33 -13.66
N ARG A 401 1.42 -11.54 -12.88
CA ARG A 401 1.73 -11.28 -11.47
C ARG A 401 1.58 -12.54 -10.60
N ALA A 402 2.49 -12.66 -9.63
CA ALA A 402 2.49 -13.77 -8.68
C ALA A 402 1.28 -13.68 -7.71
N PRO A 403 0.74 -14.82 -7.23
CA PRO A 403 -0.42 -14.82 -6.33
C PRO A 403 -0.24 -14.03 -5.02
N PRO A 404 -1.33 -13.53 -4.40
CA PRO A 404 -2.72 -13.99 -4.52
C PRO A 404 -3.42 -13.65 -5.84
N VAL A 405 -4.52 -14.35 -6.15
CA VAL A 405 -5.23 -14.23 -7.44
C VAL A 405 -5.74 -12.81 -7.70
N SER A 406 -5.99 -12.04 -6.63
CA SER A 406 -6.31 -10.62 -6.66
C SER A 406 -5.26 -9.79 -7.40
N GLU A 407 -3.96 -10.07 -7.21
CA GLU A 407 -2.86 -9.30 -7.83
C GLU A 407 -2.86 -9.35 -9.36
N ALA A 408 -3.42 -10.40 -9.96
CA ALA A 408 -3.59 -10.53 -11.40
C ALA A 408 -4.95 -10.00 -11.92
N SER A 409 -5.75 -9.36 -11.05
CA SER A 409 -7.19 -9.12 -11.27
C SER A 409 -7.66 -7.69 -10.92
N TRP A 410 -6.74 -6.71 -10.83
CA TRP A 410 -7.03 -5.29 -10.51
C TRP A 410 -7.45 -4.43 -11.72
N GLY A 411 -7.36 -4.97 -12.93
CA GLY A 411 -7.57 -4.23 -14.17
C GLY A 411 -9.03 -4.00 -14.55
N LEU A 412 -9.29 -2.83 -15.13
CA LEU A 412 -10.56 -2.52 -15.81
C LEU A 412 -10.76 -3.32 -17.10
N PHE A 413 -9.67 -3.67 -17.78
CA PHE A 413 -9.65 -4.42 -19.04
C PHE A 413 -8.72 -5.65 -18.93
N TYR A 414 -8.95 -6.67 -19.75
CA TYR A 414 -7.94 -7.69 -20.04
C TYR A 414 -6.91 -7.12 -21.03
N GLY A 415 -5.69 -7.68 -21.12
CA GLY A 415 -4.64 -7.18 -22.02
C GLY A 415 -5.07 -7.03 -23.51
N ASN A 416 -6.00 -7.88 -23.96
CA ASN A 416 -6.64 -7.79 -25.28
C ASN A 416 -7.64 -6.61 -25.45
N SER A 417 -7.70 -5.69 -24.47
CA SER A 417 -8.61 -4.54 -24.40
C SER A 417 -10.11 -4.84 -24.32
N THR A 418 -10.49 -6.08 -23.97
CA THR A 418 -11.88 -6.38 -23.59
C THR A 418 -12.14 -5.95 -22.14
N PRO A 419 -13.29 -5.32 -21.81
CA PRO A 419 -13.59 -4.90 -20.45
C PRO A 419 -13.80 -6.11 -19.53
N VAL A 420 -13.29 -6.04 -18.29
CA VAL A 420 -13.60 -7.00 -17.22
C VAL A 420 -15.01 -6.72 -16.67
N TYR A 421 -15.34 -5.44 -16.54
CA TYR A 421 -16.66 -4.90 -16.21
C TYR A 421 -16.88 -3.55 -16.91
N LEU A 422 -18.12 -3.07 -16.95
CA LEU A 422 -18.49 -1.82 -17.60
C LEU A 422 -18.78 -0.75 -16.55
N LEU A 423 -17.90 0.24 -16.40
CA LEU A 423 -18.04 1.31 -15.41
C LEU A 423 -19.36 2.09 -15.55
N HIS A 424 -20.03 2.32 -14.43
CA HIS A 424 -21.35 2.93 -14.29
C HIS A 424 -21.28 4.39 -13.82
N VAL A 425 -20.52 5.21 -14.54
CA VAL A 425 -20.31 6.63 -14.21
C VAL A 425 -21.51 7.50 -14.63
N SER A 426 -22.48 7.64 -13.75
CA SER A 426 -23.66 8.49 -13.97
C SER A 426 -23.28 9.97 -14.03
N GLY A 427 -23.42 10.59 -15.21
CA GLY A 427 -23.30 12.04 -15.41
C GLY A 427 -22.01 12.53 -16.09
N SER A 428 -20.92 11.77 -16.05
CA SER A 428 -19.59 12.21 -16.58
C SER A 428 -19.40 12.06 -18.10
N GLY A 429 -20.47 11.78 -18.84
CA GLY A 429 -20.41 11.52 -20.29
C GLY A 429 -19.67 10.20 -20.62
N THR A 430 -19.23 10.06 -21.87
CA THR A 430 -18.64 8.81 -22.40
C THR A 430 -17.18 8.58 -21.98
N PHE A 431 -16.91 8.64 -20.68
CA PHE A 431 -15.63 8.27 -20.07
C PHE A 431 -15.63 6.76 -19.78
N LEU A 432 -14.75 6.00 -20.44
CA LEU A 432 -14.61 4.53 -20.35
C LEU A 432 -15.83 3.67 -20.71
N ALA A 433 -17.03 4.26 -20.79
CA ALA A 433 -18.24 3.59 -21.23
C ALA A 433 -18.37 3.66 -22.76
N ASN A 434 -18.01 2.57 -23.45
CA ASN A 434 -18.57 2.26 -24.76
C ASN A 434 -19.99 1.67 -24.64
N ASP A 435 -20.86 2.31 -23.82
CA ASP A 435 -22.29 2.02 -23.85
C ASP A 435 -22.92 2.68 -25.07
N THR A 436 -22.85 1.98 -26.21
CA THR A 436 -23.62 2.28 -27.43
C THR A 436 -25.00 1.64 -27.41
N THR A 437 -25.53 1.30 -26.23
CA THR A 437 -26.80 0.60 -26.08
C THR A 437 -27.88 1.45 -25.44
N ASN A 438 -27.57 2.28 -24.44
CA ASN A 438 -28.60 2.98 -23.65
C ASN A 438 -29.68 1.98 -23.18
N GLN A 439 -29.23 0.80 -22.75
CA GLN A 439 -30.06 -0.35 -22.39
C GLN A 439 -29.63 -0.87 -21.01
N THR A 440 -30.23 -0.25 -20.00
CA THR A 440 -30.25 -0.79 -18.65
C THR A 440 -31.42 -1.77 -18.50
N TYR A 441 -31.21 -2.80 -17.68
CA TYR A 441 -32.18 -3.81 -17.27
C TYR A 441 -32.22 -3.87 -15.73
N CYS A 442 -33.29 -4.39 -15.15
CA CYS A 442 -33.39 -4.59 -13.70
C CYS A 442 -33.44 -6.08 -13.36
N ILE A 443 -32.49 -6.60 -12.58
CA ILE A 443 -32.37 -8.02 -12.24
C ILE A 443 -32.38 -8.25 -10.72
N ALA A 444 -32.67 -9.48 -10.28
CA ALA A 444 -32.62 -9.86 -8.87
C ALA A 444 -31.18 -10.14 -8.41
N MET A 445 -30.82 -9.66 -7.22
CA MET A 445 -29.50 -9.88 -6.62
C MET A 445 -29.26 -11.36 -6.21
N ASP A 446 -28.00 -11.77 -6.17
CA ASP A 446 -27.56 -13.15 -5.90
C ASP A 446 -27.62 -13.57 -4.42
N SER A 447 -27.60 -12.62 -3.50
CA SER A 447 -27.37 -12.82 -2.06
C SER A 447 -28.61 -12.59 -1.17
N VAL A 448 -29.82 -12.57 -1.75
CA VAL A 448 -31.08 -12.27 -1.06
C VAL A 448 -31.80 -13.55 -0.61
N ASP A 449 -32.40 -13.53 0.58
CA ASP A 449 -33.26 -14.61 1.07
C ASP A 449 -34.45 -14.85 0.12
N VAL A 450 -34.68 -16.13 -0.23
CA VAL A 450 -35.68 -16.55 -1.22
C VAL A 450 -37.10 -16.10 -0.86
N LYS A 451 -37.45 -15.96 0.43
CA LYS A 451 -38.78 -15.50 0.85
C LYS A 451 -38.95 -14.00 0.64
N THR A 452 -37.91 -13.21 0.91
CA THR A 452 -37.90 -11.77 0.63
C THR A 452 -37.98 -11.53 -0.87
N LEU A 453 -37.23 -12.31 -1.66
CA LEU A 453 -37.26 -12.24 -3.11
C LEU A 453 -38.62 -12.67 -3.70
N GLN A 454 -39.24 -13.73 -3.15
CA GLN A 454 -40.59 -14.13 -3.52
C GLN A 454 -41.61 -13.03 -3.21
N ALA A 455 -41.56 -12.42 -2.02
CA ALA A 455 -42.46 -11.33 -1.66
C ALA A 455 -42.33 -10.09 -2.57
N ALA A 456 -41.12 -9.82 -3.07
CA ALA A 456 -40.88 -8.76 -4.06
C ALA A 456 -41.38 -9.15 -5.46
N LEU A 457 -41.21 -10.41 -5.89
CA LEU A 457 -41.79 -10.95 -7.12
C LEU A 457 -43.33 -10.91 -7.10
N ASP A 458 -43.95 -11.35 -6.00
CA ASP A 458 -45.40 -11.30 -5.79
C ASP A 458 -45.91 -9.85 -5.85
N TRP A 459 -45.15 -8.90 -5.29
CA TRP A 459 -45.46 -7.47 -5.41
C TRP A 459 -45.34 -6.95 -6.85
N ALA A 460 -44.27 -7.33 -7.57
CA ALA A 460 -44.03 -6.91 -8.95
C ALA A 460 -45.16 -7.39 -9.89
N CYS A 461 -45.55 -8.65 -9.77
CA CYS A 461 -46.62 -9.25 -10.58
C CYS A 461 -48.02 -8.79 -10.17
N GLY A 462 -48.24 -8.50 -8.88
CA GLY A 462 -49.50 -8.00 -8.35
C GLY A 462 -49.59 -6.47 -8.39
N PRO A 463 -49.42 -5.75 -7.26
CA PRO A 463 -49.50 -4.29 -7.18
C PRO A 463 -48.66 -3.51 -8.20
N GLY A 464 -47.43 -3.96 -8.51
CA GLY A 464 -46.54 -3.32 -9.50
C GLY A 464 -47.02 -3.46 -10.95
N ARG A 465 -47.89 -4.45 -11.23
CA ARG A 465 -48.42 -4.75 -12.57
C ARG A 465 -47.31 -4.88 -13.62
N ALA A 466 -46.26 -5.63 -13.31
CA ALA A 466 -45.26 -6.10 -14.27
C ALA A 466 -45.88 -7.15 -15.22
N ASN A 467 -45.29 -7.36 -16.40
CA ASN A 467 -45.69 -8.47 -17.26
C ASN A 467 -45.07 -9.78 -16.74
N CYS A 468 -45.85 -10.52 -15.96
CA CYS A 468 -45.46 -11.84 -15.44
C CYS A 468 -46.06 -13.01 -16.24
N SER A 469 -46.51 -12.78 -17.48
CA SER A 469 -47.02 -13.84 -18.37
C SER A 469 -45.89 -14.74 -18.87
N GLU A 470 -44.76 -14.16 -19.30
CA GLU A 470 -43.62 -14.89 -19.88
C GLU A 470 -42.92 -15.86 -18.89
N ILE A 471 -43.18 -15.72 -17.59
CA ILE A 471 -42.64 -16.58 -16.51
C ILE A 471 -43.64 -17.66 -16.06
N GLN A 472 -44.74 -17.87 -16.78
CA GLN A 472 -45.70 -18.94 -16.46
C GLN A 472 -45.26 -20.30 -17.06
N PRO A 473 -45.70 -21.44 -16.51
CA PRO A 473 -45.34 -22.76 -17.03
C PRO A 473 -45.70 -22.93 -18.52
N GLY A 474 -44.68 -23.16 -19.35
CA GLY A 474 -44.81 -23.30 -20.81
C GLY A 474 -44.32 -22.08 -21.61
N GLU A 475 -44.08 -20.95 -20.96
CA GLU A 475 -43.70 -19.69 -21.61
C GLU A 475 -42.18 -19.48 -21.74
N SER A 476 -41.80 -18.48 -22.53
CA SER A 476 -40.44 -18.30 -23.06
C SER A 476 -39.36 -18.08 -21.98
N CYS A 477 -39.74 -17.51 -20.83
CA CYS A 477 -38.90 -17.17 -19.68
C CYS A 477 -39.21 -18.00 -18.42
N TYR A 478 -39.91 -19.13 -18.55
CA TYR A 478 -40.17 -20.03 -17.42
C TYR A 478 -38.92 -20.73 -16.89
N GLN A 479 -37.95 -21.00 -17.78
CA GLN A 479 -36.69 -21.68 -17.44
C GLN A 479 -35.53 -20.68 -17.33
N PRO A 480 -34.64 -20.81 -16.34
CA PRO A 480 -34.64 -21.82 -15.28
C PRO A 480 -35.76 -21.59 -14.26
N ASN A 481 -36.49 -22.64 -13.89
CA ASN A 481 -37.59 -22.58 -12.92
C ASN A 481 -37.07 -22.35 -11.49
N ASN A 482 -36.76 -21.09 -11.17
CA ASN A 482 -36.38 -20.63 -9.84
C ASN A 482 -36.81 -19.17 -9.63
N VAL A 483 -36.98 -18.80 -8.35
CA VAL A 483 -37.49 -17.49 -7.94
C VAL A 483 -36.61 -16.34 -8.47
N LYS A 484 -35.29 -16.53 -8.57
CA LYS A 484 -34.36 -15.49 -9.06
C LYS A 484 -34.58 -15.17 -10.54
N GLY A 485 -34.72 -16.18 -11.39
CA GLY A 485 -35.01 -16.00 -12.82
C GLY A 485 -36.34 -15.29 -13.05
N HIS A 486 -37.39 -15.76 -12.36
CA HIS A 486 -38.73 -15.17 -12.45
C HIS A 486 -38.78 -13.74 -11.90
N ALA A 487 -38.15 -13.48 -10.75
CA ALA A 487 -38.01 -12.15 -10.16
C ALA A 487 -37.26 -11.20 -11.10
N SER A 488 -36.14 -11.63 -11.69
CA SER A 488 -35.35 -10.79 -12.61
C SER A 488 -36.18 -10.36 -13.83
N PHE A 489 -36.98 -11.26 -14.40
CA PHE A 489 -37.85 -10.90 -15.53
C PHE A 489 -38.96 -9.92 -15.09
N ALA A 490 -39.62 -10.17 -13.96
CA ALA A 490 -40.68 -9.33 -13.42
C ALA A 490 -40.16 -7.91 -13.06
N PHE A 491 -38.99 -7.83 -12.42
CA PHE A 491 -38.34 -6.57 -12.05
C PHE A 491 -37.95 -5.77 -13.29
N ASN A 492 -37.34 -6.39 -14.30
CA ASN A 492 -37.06 -5.71 -15.56
C ASN A 492 -38.34 -5.25 -16.26
N SER A 493 -39.39 -6.08 -16.32
CA SER A 493 -40.65 -5.67 -16.95
C SER A 493 -41.29 -4.46 -16.26
N TYR A 494 -41.17 -4.34 -14.93
CA TYR A 494 -41.61 -3.16 -14.19
C TYR A 494 -40.72 -1.94 -14.49
N TYR A 495 -39.40 -2.10 -14.39
CA TYR A 495 -38.40 -1.06 -14.63
C TYR A 495 -38.52 -0.42 -16.03
N GLN A 496 -38.69 -1.20 -17.09
CA GLN A 496 -38.89 -0.65 -18.44
C GLN A 496 -40.24 0.07 -18.58
N LYS A 497 -41.29 -0.44 -17.93
CA LYS A 497 -42.65 0.12 -17.97
C LYS A 497 -42.74 1.47 -17.26
N GLU A 498 -42.06 1.62 -16.12
CA GLU A 498 -41.93 2.89 -15.39
C GLU A 498 -40.88 3.84 -16.02
N GLY A 499 -40.53 3.63 -17.30
CA GLY A 499 -39.65 4.52 -18.06
C GLY A 499 -38.22 4.59 -17.51
N ARG A 500 -37.78 3.57 -16.76
CA ARG A 500 -36.46 3.50 -16.11
C ARG A 500 -36.23 4.60 -15.06
N ALA A 501 -37.31 5.11 -14.46
CA ALA A 501 -37.25 6.15 -13.44
C ALA A 501 -36.35 5.75 -12.25
N SER A 502 -35.68 6.73 -11.64
CA SER A 502 -34.86 6.48 -10.44
C SER A 502 -35.69 5.83 -9.33
N GLY A 503 -35.15 4.77 -8.69
CA GLY A 503 -35.85 3.97 -7.70
C GLY A 503 -36.83 2.90 -8.24
N SER A 504 -37.13 2.87 -9.54
CA SER A 504 -38.00 1.81 -10.13
C SER A 504 -37.36 0.41 -10.18
N CYS A 505 -36.08 0.29 -9.81
CA CYS A 505 -35.35 -0.96 -9.66
C CYS A 505 -34.87 -1.21 -8.20
N ASP A 506 -35.50 -0.60 -7.19
CA ASP A 506 -35.12 -0.82 -5.79
C ASP A 506 -35.71 -2.12 -5.21
N PHE A 507 -37.03 -2.28 -5.30
CA PHE A 507 -37.78 -3.43 -4.74
C PHE A 507 -37.49 -3.70 -3.23
N LYS A 508 -37.10 -2.68 -2.46
CA LYS A 508 -36.56 -2.75 -1.08
C LYS A 508 -35.16 -3.37 -1.00
N GLY A 509 -34.25 -2.97 -1.90
CA GLY A 509 -32.87 -3.43 -1.93
C GLY A 509 -32.66 -4.89 -2.34
N VAL A 510 -33.55 -5.48 -3.15
CA VAL A 510 -33.41 -6.88 -3.64
C VAL A 510 -33.18 -7.00 -5.15
N ALA A 511 -33.17 -5.87 -5.84
CA ALA A 511 -32.97 -5.76 -7.27
C ALA A 511 -31.87 -4.75 -7.57
N MET A 512 -31.20 -4.91 -8.70
CA MET A 512 -30.12 -4.05 -9.16
C MET A 512 -30.24 -3.78 -10.66
N ILE A 513 -29.75 -2.61 -11.08
CA ILE A 513 -29.67 -2.26 -12.49
C ILE A 513 -28.41 -2.91 -13.08
N THR A 514 -28.53 -3.51 -14.26
CA THR A 514 -27.40 -4.03 -15.05
C THR A 514 -27.48 -3.53 -16.49
N THR A 515 -26.33 -3.36 -17.15
CA THR A 515 -26.25 -3.09 -18.61
C THR A 515 -26.09 -4.36 -19.43
N THR A 516 -25.83 -5.51 -18.79
CA THR A 516 -25.73 -6.80 -19.48
C THR A 516 -27.14 -7.30 -19.83
N ASP A 517 -27.41 -7.57 -21.10
CA ASP A 517 -28.70 -8.12 -21.54
C ASP A 517 -28.91 -9.54 -20.95
N PRO A 518 -29.86 -9.72 -20.00
CA PRO A 518 -30.07 -11.00 -19.33
C PRO A 518 -30.87 -12.00 -20.20
N SER A 519 -31.22 -11.64 -21.44
CA SER A 519 -31.96 -12.49 -22.39
C SER A 519 -31.17 -13.74 -22.80
N HIS A 520 -31.70 -14.93 -22.52
CA HIS A 520 -31.04 -16.22 -22.75
C HIS A 520 -31.98 -17.23 -23.44
N GLY A 521 -31.47 -17.99 -24.41
CA GLY A 521 -32.28 -18.96 -25.15
C GLY A 521 -33.48 -18.31 -25.85
N SER A 522 -34.69 -18.80 -25.54
CA SER A 522 -35.97 -18.22 -25.97
C SER A 522 -36.42 -17.02 -25.14
N CYS A 523 -35.89 -16.84 -23.93
CA CYS A 523 -36.30 -15.79 -23.01
C CYS A 523 -35.70 -14.45 -23.44
N ILE A 524 -36.55 -13.51 -23.87
CA ILE A 524 -36.13 -12.17 -24.29
C ILE A 524 -36.67 -11.14 -23.29
N PHE A 525 -35.77 -10.48 -22.59
CA PHE A 525 -36.12 -9.45 -21.62
C PHE A 525 -36.56 -8.15 -22.34
N PRO A 526 -37.62 -7.48 -21.84
CA PRO A 526 -38.02 -6.16 -22.32
C PRO A 526 -36.82 -5.19 -22.36
N GLY A 527 -36.63 -4.53 -23.51
CA GLY A 527 -35.50 -3.64 -23.76
C GLY A 527 -34.37 -4.21 -24.63
N SER A 528 -34.28 -5.54 -24.81
CA SER A 528 -33.19 -6.19 -25.58
C SER A 528 -33.18 -5.84 -27.09
N LYS A 529 -31.98 -5.71 -27.67
CA LYS A 529 -31.81 -5.58 -29.15
C LYS A 529 -32.29 -6.83 -29.92
N LYS A 530 -32.45 -7.99 -29.25
CA LYS A 530 -33.01 -9.21 -29.85
C LYS A 530 -34.47 -9.06 -30.31
N VAL A 531 -35.17 -8.03 -29.83
CA VAL A 531 -36.55 -7.68 -30.25
C VAL A 531 -36.61 -7.20 -31.71
N GLY A 532 -35.49 -6.75 -32.29
CA GLY A 532 -35.46 -6.10 -33.61
C GLY A 532 -35.72 -6.98 -34.85
N ASN A 533 -36.11 -8.25 -34.71
CA ASN A 533 -36.30 -9.15 -35.87
C ASN A 533 -37.46 -10.16 -35.77
N ARG A 534 -38.47 -9.88 -34.93
CA ARG A 534 -39.78 -10.55 -34.99
C ARG A 534 -40.90 -9.51 -34.89
N THR A 535 -41.29 -8.97 -36.04
CA THR A 535 -42.64 -8.42 -36.19
C THR A 535 -43.63 -9.53 -35.84
N GLN A 536 -44.55 -9.25 -34.92
CA GLN A 536 -45.66 -10.16 -34.62
C GLN A 536 -46.53 -10.28 -35.88
N THR A 537 -46.34 -11.36 -36.63
CA THR A 537 -47.34 -11.84 -37.57
C THR A 537 -48.54 -12.33 -36.77
N VAL A 538 -49.47 -11.41 -36.50
CA VAL A 538 -50.83 -11.76 -36.09
C VAL A 538 -51.45 -12.53 -37.25
N VAL A 539 -51.47 -13.86 -37.12
CA VAL A 539 -52.10 -14.75 -38.11
C VAL A 539 -53.62 -14.66 -37.91
N ASN A 540 -54.23 -13.61 -38.46
CA ASN A 540 -55.66 -13.55 -38.66
C ASN A 540 -55.96 -14.21 -40.02
N SER A 541 -56.33 -15.50 -39.97
CA SER A 541 -56.68 -16.27 -41.16
C SER A 541 -58.07 -15.91 -41.69
N THR A 542 -58.15 -14.89 -42.54
CA THR A 542 -59.22 -14.74 -43.54
C THR A 542 -58.63 -14.20 -44.84
N GLU A 543 -58.98 -14.84 -45.95
CA GLU A 543 -58.41 -14.62 -47.28
C GLU A 543 -58.80 -13.27 -47.89
N VAL A 544 -57.96 -12.71 -48.78
CA VAL A 544 -58.26 -12.44 -50.21
C VAL A 544 -57.13 -11.63 -50.90
N ALA A 545 -56.57 -12.25 -51.95
CA ALA A 545 -55.92 -11.76 -53.18
C ALA A 545 -55.15 -10.40 -53.34
N ALA A 546 -54.04 -10.52 -54.09
CA ALA A 546 -53.34 -9.53 -54.95
C ALA A 546 -52.57 -8.36 -54.28
N GLY A 547 -51.39 -7.92 -54.77
CA GLY A 547 -50.55 -8.42 -55.88
C GLY A 547 -49.24 -7.60 -56.04
N GLU A 548 -48.26 -8.16 -56.77
CA GLU A 548 -47.09 -7.55 -57.47
C GLU A 548 -46.28 -6.39 -56.80
N ALA A 549 -44.98 -6.59 -56.50
CA ALA A 549 -43.80 -6.16 -57.30
C ALA A 549 -43.38 -4.66 -57.09
N SER A 550 -42.12 -4.21 -57.19
CA SER A 550 -40.78 -4.82 -57.29
C SER A 550 -39.68 -3.78 -56.94
N SER A 551 -38.55 -4.24 -56.40
CA SER A 551 -37.16 -3.72 -56.61
C SER A 551 -36.73 -2.25 -56.36
N ARG A 552 -35.65 -2.10 -55.55
CA ARG A 552 -34.43 -1.25 -55.76
C ARG A 552 -34.60 0.29 -55.78
N SER A 553 -33.60 1.15 -55.48
CA SER A 553 -32.33 1.06 -54.71
C SER A 553 -31.65 2.47 -54.64
N LEU A 554 -30.60 2.63 -53.82
CA LEU A 554 -29.53 3.66 -53.87
C LEU A 554 -29.82 5.14 -53.45
N SER A 555 -29.25 5.51 -52.29
CA SER A 555 -28.05 6.39 -52.14
C SER A 555 -27.89 7.69 -52.97
N ARG A 556 -27.90 8.83 -52.26
CA ARG A 556 -26.99 10.02 -52.32
C ARG A 556 -27.65 11.17 -51.53
N GLY A 557 -26.96 12.19 -50.99
CA GLY A 557 -25.53 12.49 -50.98
C GLY A 557 -25.24 14.00 -51.20
N PHE A 558 -24.87 14.71 -50.12
CA PHE A 558 -24.22 16.04 -50.05
C PHE A 558 -25.03 17.38 -50.06
N CYS A 559 -24.40 18.37 -49.42
CA CYS A 559 -24.86 19.67 -48.92
C CYS A 559 -25.01 20.79 -49.99
N VAL A 560 -25.41 22.02 -49.58
CA VAL A 560 -24.53 23.24 -49.56
C VAL A 560 -25.28 24.60 -49.31
N SER A 561 -24.81 25.35 -48.28
CA SER A 561 -24.65 26.84 -48.18
C SER A 561 -25.73 27.91 -47.89
N ILE A 562 -25.17 29.03 -47.38
CA ILE A 562 -25.57 30.47 -47.34
C ILE A 562 -26.50 30.88 -46.17
N MET A 563 -26.11 31.70 -45.16
CA MET A 563 -25.41 33.02 -45.02
C MET A 563 -26.37 34.23 -44.87
N ILE A 564 -26.00 35.16 -43.95
CA ILE A 564 -26.28 36.63 -43.89
C ILE A 564 -27.38 37.20 -42.93
N LEU A 565 -26.90 38.04 -41.97
CA LEU A 565 -27.53 39.15 -41.19
C LEU A 565 -28.76 38.87 -40.27
N GLY A 566 -28.99 39.57 -39.13
CA GLY A 566 -28.19 40.55 -38.38
C GLY A 566 -29.04 41.55 -37.54
N LYS A 567 -28.54 41.98 -36.35
CA LYS A 567 -29.07 43.07 -35.45
C LYS A 567 -30.40 42.78 -34.70
N MET A 568 -30.78 43.39 -33.55
CA MET A 568 -30.14 44.32 -32.59
C MET A 568 -30.83 44.24 -31.18
N SER A 569 -30.38 45.03 -30.19
CA SER A 569 -30.83 44.97 -28.78
C SER A 569 -31.34 46.31 -28.19
N THR A 570 -31.93 46.25 -26.98
CA THR A 570 -32.12 47.28 -25.92
C THR A 570 -33.37 48.21 -25.80
N THR A 571 -34.10 47.98 -24.67
CA THR A 571 -34.62 48.91 -23.60
C THR A 571 -35.77 49.93 -23.78
N ARG A 572 -36.77 49.88 -22.83
CA ARG A 572 -37.28 50.99 -21.94
C ARG A 572 -38.48 50.55 -21.04
N PHE A 573 -39.16 51.45 -20.30
CA PHE A 573 -38.97 51.68 -18.84
C PHE A 573 -40.08 52.58 -18.18
N LEU A 574 -40.87 52.14 -17.17
CA LEU A 574 -41.83 52.96 -16.35
C LEU A 574 -42.16 52.21 -15.00
N ARG A 575 -41.88 52.72 -13.77
CA ARG A 575 -42.66 53.61 -12.84
C ARG A 575 -44.01 53.03 -12.32
N LEU A 576 -44.50 53.20 -11.07
CA LEU A 576 -44.03 53.79 -9.77
C LEU A 576 -45.11 53.52 -8.65
N LEU A 577 -44.79 53.35 -7.34
CA LEU A 577 -45.48 53.91 -6.12
C LEU A 577 -45.27 53.15 -4.76
N THR A 578 -44.57 53.81 -3.81
CA THR A 578 -44.80 53.97 -2.33
C THR A 578 -45.48 52.86 -1.47
N THR A 579 -44.78 52.10 -0.59
CA THR A 579 -44.37 52.34 0.84
C THR A 579 -45.41 52.11 1.97
N LEU A 580 -45.20 51.11 2.86
CA LEU A 580 -44.91 51.29 4.31
C LEU A 580 -44.53 49.98 5.08
N ALA A 581 -44.02 50.15 6.30
CA ALA A 581 -43.26 49.28 7.21
C ALA A 581 -43.81 47.90 7.70
N MET A 582 -42.84 46.97 7.90
CA MET A 582 -42.62 46.01 9.02
C MET A 582 -43.79 45.27 9.72
N SER A 583 -43.79 43.92 9.69
CA SER A 583 -43.58 43.04 10.89
C SER A 583 -43.83 41.53 10.66
N SER A 584 -42.98 40.71 11.31
CA SER A 584 -43.12 39.32 11.81
C SER A 584 -44.11 38.27 11.22
N SER A 585 -43.52 37.09 10.93
CA SER A 585 -43.96 35.71 11.23
C SER A 585 -45.26 35.10 10.63
N SER A 586 -45.12 33.97 9.94
CA SER A 586 -45.62 32.67 10.45
C SER A 586 -45.14 31.48 9.59
N SER A 587 -44.35 30.59 10.19
CA SER A 587 -44.06 29.26 9.62
C SER A 587 -45.24 28.33 9.90
N SER A 588 -45.86 27.80 8.84
CA SER A 588 -46.87 26.74 8.98
C SER A 588 -46.19 25.37 8.96
N SER A 589 -46.00 24.77 10.13
CA SER A 589 -45.43 23.43 10.25
C SER A 589 -46.44 22.35 9.84
N SER A 590 -46.01 21.41 9.01
CA SER A 590 -46.69 20.13 8.79
C SER A 590 -46.67 19.29 10.06
N TRP A 591 -47.71 18.47 10.28
CA TRP A 591 -47.81 17.59 11.45
C TRP A 591 -47.81 16.12 11.06
N SER A 592 -47.03 15.31 11.78
CA SER A 592 -46.99 13.86 11.61
C SER A 592 -48.12 13.18 12.40
N CYS A 593 -48.78 12.20 11.79
CA CYS A 593 -49.81 11.44 12.50
C CYS A 593 -49.18 10.45 13.48
N ASN A 594 -49.55 10.53 14.75
CA ASN A 594 -49.04 9.66 15.82
C ASN A 594 -49.38 8.16 15.69
N LYS A 595 -50.26 7.74 14.77
CA LYS A 595 -50.53 6.32 14.48
C LYS A 595 -49.85 5.76 13.22
N CYS A 596 -49.60 6.57 12.20
CA CYS A 596 -49.06 6.09 10.92
C CYS A 596 -47.88 6.93 10.40
N THR A 597 -47.34 7.82 11.22
CA THR A 597 -46.18 8.71 10.98
C THR A 597 -46.25 9.64 9.78
N PHE A 598 -47.28 9.53 8.93
CA PHE A 598 -47.47 10.34 7.72
C PHE A 598 -47.55 11.84 8.04
N LEU A 599 -46.74 12.62 7.33
CA LEU A 599 -46.68 14.08 7.41
C LEU A 599 -47.82 14.71 6.59
N ASN A 600 -48.75 15.37 7.28
CA ASN A 600 -49.89 16.02 6.65
C ASN A 600 -49.56 17.49 6.34
N SER A 601 -49.78 17.90 5.08
CA SER A 601 -49.60 19.28 4.62
C SER A 601 -50.60 20.25 5.27
N PRO A 602 -50.28 21.54 5.45
CA PRO A 602 -51.14 22.52 6.10
C PRO A 602 -52.33 22.92 5.21
N SER A 603 -53.34 22.06 5.15
CA SER A 603 -54.65 22.32 4.55
C SER A 603 -55.73 21.95 5.57
N GLN A 604 -56.84 22.68 5.59
CA GLN A 604 -57.85 22.67 6.67
C GLN A 604 -58.67 21.36 6.77
N LYS A 605 -58.01 20.26 7.12
CA LYS A 605 -58.64 18.95 7.37
C LYS A 605 -58.21 18.45 8.76
N LEU A 606 -59.18 18.40 9.67
CA LEU A 606 -59.01 17.97 11.07
C LEU A 606 -58.72 16.47 11.25
N LYS A 607 -58.35 15.75 10.19
CA LYS A 607 -58.14 14.29 10.13
C LYS A 607 -56.98 13.95 9.20
N CYS A 608 -56.16 12.96 9.57
CA CYS A 608 -55.02 12.50 8.79
C CYS A 608 -55.46 11.93 7.43
N MET A 609 -54.70 12.24 6.36
CA MET A 609 -55.09 11.92 4.98
C MET A 609 -55.03 10.42 4.62
N ILE A 610 -54.25 9.61 5.35
CA ILE A 610 -54.14 8.16 5.13
C ILE A 610 -55.03 7.35 6.09
N CYS A 611 -55.03 7.68 7.38
CA CYS A 611 -55.70 6.86 8.41
C CYS A 611 -56.94 7.50 9.04
N LEU A 612 -57.34 8.70 8.60
CA LEU A 612 -58.53 9.45 9.04
C LEU A 612 -58.63 9.78 10.55
N ASN A 613 -57.57 9.54 11.34
CA ASN A 613 -57.52 9.90 12.76
C ASN A 613 -57.50 11.42 12.98
N PRO A 614 -58.19 11.94 14.01
CA PRO A 614 -58.19 13.36 14.36
C PRO A 614 -56.85 13.83 14.92
N VAL A 615 -56.63 15.15 14.89
CA VAL A 615 -55.43 15.81 15.42
C VAL A 615 -55.33 15.61 16.94
N PRO A 616 -54.17 15.20 17.51
CA PRO A 616 -54.00 15.06 18.95
C PRO A 616 -53.97 16.42 19.66
N VAL A 617 -54.75 16.57 20.73
CA VAL A 617 -54.71 17.77 21.59
C VAL A 617 -53.64 17.59 22.66
N THR A 618 -52.72 18.54 22.78
CA THR A 618 -51.63 18.51 23.76
C THR A 618 -52.11 18.79 25.18
N SER A 619 -51.78 17.90 26.12
CA SER A 619 -51.73 18.17 27.55
C SER A 619 -50.31 17.91 28.07
N SER A 620 -49.73 18.91 28.74
CA SER A 620 -48.39 18.92 29.33
C SER A 620 -48.24 17.95 30.51
N ILE A 621 -46.99 17.52 30.82
CA ILE A 621 -46.34 17.68 32.15
C ILE A 621 -44.93 17.01 32.24
N SER A 622 -44.01 17.77 32.86
CA SER A 622 -42.71 17.45 33.51
C SER A 622 -41.75 16.36 33.01
N VAL A 623 -40.50 16.80 32.80
CA VAL A 623 -39.26 16.01 33.02
C VAL A 623 -39.05 15.76 34.52
N SER A 624 -38.61 14.55 34.91
CA SER A 624 -37.96 14.31 36.21
C SER A 624 -36.89 13.22 36.08
N SER A 625 -35.71 13.49 36.64
CA SER A 625 -34.52 12.63 36.63
C SER A 625 -34.38 11.89 37.96
N SER A 626 -34.10 10.58 37.92
CA SER A 626 -33.61 9.83 39.10
C SER A 626 -32.98 8.47 38.70
N ASP A 627 -31.83 8.50 38.04
CA ASP A 627 -30.97 7.30 38.01
C ASP A 627 -30.24 7.18 39.36
N GLU A 628 -30.77 6.33 40.25
CA GLU A 628 -29.98 5.84 41.39
C GLU A 628 -28.73 5.12 40.89
N PRO A 629 -27.57 5.25 41.57
CA PRO A 629 -26.37 4.55 41.17
C PRO A 629 -26.59 3.03 41.18
N LYS A 630 -26.04 2.37 40.16
CA LYS A 630 -26.05 0.91 39.95
C LYS A 630 -24.61 0.40 39.85
N TRP A 631 -24.35 -0.81 40.31
CA TRP A 631 -23.03 -1.46 40.24
C TRP A 631 -23.11 -2.72 39.38
N ALA A 632 -22.15 -2.87 38.46
CA ALA A 632 -22.05 -4.06 37.62
C ALA A 632 -21.41 -5.21 38.42
N CYS A 633 -22.07 -6.37 38.42
CA CYS A 633 -21.54 -7.56 39.07
C CYS A 633 -20.28 -8.08 38.35
N LYS A 634 -19.17 -8.27 39.07
CA LYS A 634 -17.95 -8.84 38.47
C LYS A 634 -18.12 -10.29 37.94
N GLY A 635 -19.07 -11.07 38.48
CA GLY A 635 -19.27 -12.46 38.10
C GLY A 635 -20.13 -12.67 36.85
N CYS A 636 -21.09 -11.77 36.57
CA CYS A 636 -22.03 -11.93 35.45
C CYS A 636 -22.35 -10.62 34.69
N THR A 637 -21.65 -9.52 34.99
CA THR A 637 -21.84 -8.16 34.44
C THR A 637 -23.21 -7.49 34.66
N PHE A 638 -24.18 -8.18 35.28
CA PHE A 638 -25.51 -7.63 35.55
C PHE A 638 -25.46 -6.39 36.48
N LEU A 639 -26.25 -5.36 36.16
CA LEU A 639 -26.30 -4.08 36.87
C LEU A 639 -27.32 -4.14 38.02
N ASN A 640 -26.82 -4.24 39.26
CA ASN A 640 -27.62 -4.27 40.48
C ASN A 640 -27.72 -2.86 41.08
N THR A 641 -28.76 -2.58 41.86
CA THR A 641 -28.86 -1.30 42.60
C THR A 641 -27.91 -1.31 43.80
N TYR A 642 -27.39 -0.14 44.21
CA TYR A 642 -26.47 -0.05 45.36
C TYR A 642 -27.07 -0.44 46.71
N LYS A 643 -28.40 -0.65 46.79
CA LYS A 643 -29.08 -1.17 48.00
C LYS A 643 -28.92 -2.69 48.14
N ASN A 644 -28.64 -3.41 47.06
CA ASN A 644 -28.43 -4.86 47.08
C ASN A 644 -26.94 -5.17 47.24
N SER A 645 -26.57 -5.75 48.39
CA SER A 645 -25.20 -6.18 48.72
C SER A 645 -24.80 -7.53 48.09
N VAL A 646 -25.73 -8.14 47.34
CA VAL A 646 -25.59 -9.42 46.64
C VAL A 646 -26.18 -9.24 45.25
N CYS A 647 -25.56 -9.79 44.21
CA CYS A 647 -26.11 -9.76 42.86
C CYS A 647 -27.31 -10.69 42.72
N ASP A 648 -28.42 -10.15 42.20
CA ASP A 648 -29.71 -10.83 42.12
C ASP A 648 -29.73 -12.05 41.17
N ILE A 649 -28.76 -12.14 40.24
CA ILE A 649 -28.67 -13.24 39.26
C ILE A 649 -27.70 -14.36 39.69
N CYS A 650 -26.54 -14.02 40.27
CA CYS A 650 -25.47 -15.00 40.51
C CYS A 650 -24.97 -15.07 41.96
N GLY A 651 -25.63 -14.38 42.90
CA GLY A 651 -25.28 -14.46 44.33
C GLY A 651 -23.93 -13.82 44.72
N THR A 652 -23.23 -13.17 43.79
CA THR A 652 -21.91 -12.57 44.04
C THR A 652 -22.06 -11.25 44.81
N ARG A 653 -21.35 -11.08 45.93
CA ARG A 653 -21.45 -9.88 46.80
C ARG A 653 -20.88 -8.60 46.18
N SER A 654 -21.40 -7.45 46.61
CA SER A 654 -20.95 -6.13 46.14
C SER A 654 -19.59 -5.73 46.75
N PRO A 655 -18.78 -4.89 46.08
CA PRO A 655 -17.38 -4.65 46.49
C PRO A 655 -17.19 -3.63 47.63
N SER A 656 -18.26 -3.15 48.28
CA SER A 656 -18.21 -1.96 49.13
C SER A 656 -18.93 -2.13 50.48
N SER A 657 -18.28 -2.85 51.38
CA SER A 657 -18.40 -2.68 52.84
C SER A 657 -17.02 -2.77 53.47
N SER A 658 -16.66 -1.80 54.31
CA SER A 658 -15.28 -1.42 54.63
C SER A 658 -14.56 -2.26 55.70
N SER A 659 -13.26 -2.47 55.46
CA SER A 659 -12.13 -2.33 56.41
C SER A 659 -12.22 -2.90 57.83
N LEU A 660 -11.35 -3.88 58.16
CA LEU A 660 -10.28 -3.78 59.19
C LEU A 660 -9.66 -5.15 59.54
N LEU A 661 -8.31 -5.19 59.59
CA LEU A 661 -7.45 -6.12 60.36
C LEU A 661 -7.52 -7.64 60.07
N GLY A 662 -6.40 -8.33 60.31
CA GLY A 662 -6.37 -9.80 60.46
C GLY A 662 -5.22 -10.50 59.73
N PHE A 663 -4.28 -11.03 60.50
CA PHE A 663 -3.28 -12.03 60.07
C PHE A 663 -3.91 -13.44 60.08
N ASP A 664 -3.12 -14.40 59.55
CA ASP A 664 -3.07 -15.85 59.87
C ASP A 664 -3.58 -16.90 58.86
N ASP A 665 -2.80 -18.00 58.85
CA ASP A 665 -2.94 -19.36 58.30
C ASP A 665 -3.29 -19.58 56.81
N LEU A 666 -2.53 -20.32 55.99
CA LEU A 666 -1.82 -21.63 56.08
C LEU A 666 -2.63 -22.81 55.48
N THR A 667 -1.97 -23.56 54.59
CA THR A 667 -2.27 -24.94 54.13
C THR A 667 -3.58 -25.13 53.30
N ASP A 668 -3.76 -26.15 52.43
CA ASP A 668 -2.94 -27.35 52.15
C ASP A 668 -3.03 -27.90 50.69
N SER A 669 -2.05 -28.75 50.37
CA SER A 669 -1.85 -29.86 49.38
C SER A 669 -2.82 -30.29 48.23
N GLY A 670 -2.24 -30.99 47.24
CA GLY A 670 -2.87 -31.95 46.28
C GLY A 670 -2.56 -31.67 44.78
N LEU A 671 -1.72 -32.39 43.99
CA LEU A 671 -1.67 -33.83 43.60
C LEU A 671 -3.03 -34.34 43.04
N GLU A 672 -3.25 -35.06 41.93
CA GLU A 672 -2.53 -35.75 40.83
C GLU A 672 -3.54 -35.95 39.64
N SER A 673 -3.29 -36.48 38.41
CA SER A 673 -2.12 -36.63 37.50
C SER A 673 -2.55 -37.20 36.11
N ASN A 674 -1.57 -37.57 35.26
CA ASN A 674 -1.61 -38.57 34.16
C ASN A 674 -2.55 -38.50 32.91
N SER A 675 -1.86 -38.56 31.76
CA SER A 675 -2.14 -39.38 30.56
C SER A 675 -3.01 -38.88 29.38
N ASN A 676 -2.49 -39.17 28.18
CA ASN A 676 -2.84 -38.77 26.80
C ASN A 676 -3.57 -39.95 26.07
N PRO A 677 -3.93 -39.93 24.76
CA PRO A 677 -4.00 -38.82 23.77
C PRO A 677 -5.30 -38.79 22.90
N GLY A 678 -5.53 -37.71 22.13
CA GLY A 678 -6.64 -37.67 21.13
C GLY A 678 -6.66 -36.47 20.15
N CYS A 679 -6.52 -36.77 18.86
CA CYS A 679 -6.17 -35.91 17.70
C CYS A 679 -7.01 -34.63 17.36
N SER A 680 -6.53 -33.91 16.31
CA SER A 680 -7.19 -32.91 15.43
C SER A 680 -7.22 -31.39 15.76
N VAL A 681 -6.08 -30.73 15.49
CA VAL A 681 -5.82 -29.62 14.51
C VAL A 681 -6.86 -28.50 14.24
N GLY A 682 -6.42 -27.22 14.17
CA GLY A 682 -6.86 -26.28 13.09
C GLY A 682 -6.83 -24.74 13.27
N SER A 683 -5.66 -24.07 13.24
CA SER A 683 -5.32 -22.65 12.83
C SER A 683 -6.02 -21.35 13.38
N VAL A 684 -5.28 -20.52 14.15
CA VAL A 684 -5.64 -19.17 14.72
C VAL A 684 -5.32 -18.02 13.75
N PHE A 685 -5.83 -16.79 13.98
CA PHE A 685 -5.01 -15.54 14.08
C PHE A 685 -5.74 -14.33 14.72
N PHE A 686 -4.99 -13.49 15.47
CA PHE A 686 -5.09 -12.03 15.81
C PHE A 686 -5.16 -11.63 17.33
N PRO A 687 -4.57 -10.46 17.76
CA PRO A 687 -3.37 -10.52 18.61
C PRO A 687 -3.13 -9.35 19.64
N LEU A 688 -1.94 -9.34 20.28
CA LEU A 688 -1.22 -8.22 20.95
C LEU A 688 -1.83 -7.47 22.17
N ARG A 689 -1.09 -7.43 23.30
CA ARG A 689 -0.16 -6.31 23.67
C ARG A 689 0.54 -6.52 25.04
N ARG A 690 1.67 -5.84 25.24
CA ARG A 690 2.56 -5.88 26.44
C ARG A 690 1.98 -5.09 27.64
N CYS A 691 2.38 -5.45 28.86
CA CYS A 691 3.02 -4.47 29.78
C CYS A 691 3.86 -5.05 30.93
N SER A 692 5.07 -4.52 31.08
CA SER A 692 5.82 -4.17 32.30
C SER A 692 5.75 -4.98 33.62
N LYS A 693 6.96 -5.38 34.08
CA LYS A 693 7.42 -5.54 35.48
C LYS A 693 6.74 -6.62 36.36
N ARG A 694 7.41 -7.78 36.44
CA ARG A 694 7.33 -8.67 37.62
C ARG A 694 7.99 -8.03 38.84
N LYS A 695 7.48 -8.36 40.04
CA LYS A 695 8.23 -8.28 41.30
C LYS A 695 9.48 -9.16 41.22
N ALA A 696 10.53 -8.74 41.93
CA ALA A 696 11.63 -9.60 42.36
C ALA A 696 11.48 -9.93 43.86
N MET A 697 12.46 -10.65 44.41
CA MET A 697 12.53 -11.26 45.75
C MET A 697 11.74 -12.57 45.89
N ASP A 698 12.31 -13.62 46.49
CA ASP A 698 13.74 -13.91 46.76
C ASP A 698 13.90 -15.41 47.02
N ASP A 699 15.15 -15.89 47.12
CA ASP A 699 15.46 -16.92 48.11
C ASP A 699 16.81 -16.58 48.75
N ASP A 700 16.76 -16.25 50.04
CA ASP A 700 17.87 -15.76 50.85
C ASP A 700 18.76 -16.88 51.36
N VAL A 701 20.07 -16.63 51.43
CA VAL A 701 20.95 -17.25 52.43
C VAL A 701 21.91 -16.17 52.98
N VAL A 702 21.51 -15.56 54.10
CA VAL A 702 22.24 -15.59 55.40
C VAL A 702 23.76 -15.24 55.31
N GLU A 703 24.30 -14.18 55.94
CA GLU A 703 23.87 -13.50 57.19
C GLU A 703 24.62 -12.17 57.52
N VAL A 704 24.02 -11.40 58.43
CA VAL A 704 24.47 -10.25 59.28
C VAL A 704 25.47 -9.15 58.82
N ASP A 705 24.96 -7.92 58.86
CA ASP A 705 25.37 -6.77 59.73
C ASP A 705 25.99 -5.50 59.13
N GLY A 706 25.71 -4.37 59.80
CA GLY A 706 26.52 -3.15 59.77
C GLY A 706 26.16 -2.09 58.72
N GLY A 707 25.15 -1.26 58.98
CA GLY A 707 24.95 -0.01 58.23
C GLY A 707 25.88 1.12 58.68
N SER A 708 26.16 2.10 57.79
CA SER A 708 25.91 3.55 58.01
C SER A 708 26.70 4.50 57.07
N VAL A 709 25.98 5.32 56.31
CA VAL A 709 26.15 6.80 56.17
C VAL A 709 27.52 7.41 55.75
N VAL A 710 27.57 7.84 54.47
CA VAL A 710 27.98 9.19 53.96
C VAL A 710 29.47 9.63 53.90
N ARG A 711 29.87 9.96 52.64
CA ARG A 711 30.83 10.97 52.13
C ARG A 711 32.32 10.98 52.57
N SER A 712 33.13 10.77 51.51
CA SER A 712 34.15 11.71 50.99
C SER A 712 35.54 11.82 51.65
N GLU A 713 36.51 12.08 50.76
CA GLU A 713 37.86 12.62 50.97
C GLU A 713 39.04 11.72 51.40
N SER A 714 39.99 11.64 50.45
CA SER A 714 41.43 11.89 50.64
C SER A 714 42.41 10.74 50.98
N LEU A 715 43.28 10.48 50.00
CA LEU A 715 44.75 10.30 50.07
C LEU A 715 45.36 9.66 51.33
N SER A 716 46.22 8.65 51.27
CA SER A 716 47.33 8.40 50.31
C SER A 716 47.96 7.00 50.59
N VAL A 717 48.81 6.39 49.74
CA VAL A 717 50.28 6.64 49.67
C VAL A 717 50.90 6.05 48.39
N MET A 718 51.69 6.88 47.70
CA MET A 718 52.85 6.62 46.82
C MET A 718 52.90 5.46 45.78
N LYS A 719 52.69 5.84 44.51
CA LYS A 719 53.65 5.76 43.38
C LYS A 719 54.86 4.79 43.48
N LYS A 720 55.03 3.95 42.44
CA LYS A 720 55.89 4.30 41.27
C LYS A 720 55.74 3.33 40.07
N ASN A 721 55.34 3.91 38.93
CA ASN A 721 55.93 3.87 37.58
C ASN A 721 56.45 2.51 37.04
N LYS A 722 56.07 2.09 35.81
CA LYS A 722 56.40 2.81 34.56
C LYS A 722 55.57 2.30 33.36
N GLU A 723 55.15 3.19 32.46
CA GLU A 723 54.76 2.83 31.09
C GLU A 723 55.99 2.47 30.27
N ILE A 724 55.89 1.48 29.36
CA ILE A 724 56.58 1.52 28.06
C ILE A 724 55.63 1.01 26.95
N ASP A 725 55.49 1.91 25.99
CA ASP A 725 55.09 1.82 24.59
C ASP A 725 55.18 0.48 23.83
N THR A 726 54.34 0.37 22.82
CA THR A 726 54.37 -0.65 21.76
C THR A 726 55.58 -0.52 20.85
N LYS A 727 56.25 -1.64 20.50
CA LYS A 727 56.92 -1.81 19.21
C LYS A 727 57.07 -3.28 18.81
N GLU A 728 57.18 -3.48 17.50
CA GLU A 728 57.01 -4.76 16.79
C GLU A 728 58.09 -5.80 17.11
N VAL A 729 57.69 -7.08 17.18
CA VAL A 729 58.55 -8.21 16.78
C VAL A 729 57.68 -9.21 16.00
N ALA A 730 57.92 -9.31 14.70
CA ALA A 730 57.49 -10.48 13.95
C ALA A 730 58.29 -11.70 14.45
N SER A 731 57.60 -12.76 14.88
CA SER A 731 58.25 -14.03 15.19
C SER A 731 57.49 -15.19 14.53
N ASP A 732 58.10 -15.66 13.45
CA ASP A 732 57.89 -16.99 12.91
C ASP A 732 57.96 -18.03 14.04
N SER A 733 56.91 -18.84 14.16
CA SER A 733 56.86 -19.96 15.09
C SER A 733 56.01 -21.07 14.47
N GLY A 734 56.71 -22.04 13.86
CA GLY A 734 56.10 -23.24 13.29
C GLY A 734 55.27 -23.98 14.33
N GLY A 735 53.94 -23.87 14.21
CA GLY A 735 53.02 -24.49 15.15
C GLY A 735 53.11 -26.01 15.10
N ALA A 736 53.21 -26.63 16.28
CA ALA A 736 53.09 -28.09 16.41
C ALA A 736 51.76 -28.55 15.76
N PRO A 737 51.75 -29.61 14.95
CA PRO A 737 50.56 -30.02 14.24
C PRO A 737 49.46 -30.38 15.24
N PHE A 738 48.28 -29.77 15.09
CA PHE A 738 47.09 -30.05 15.90
C PHE A 738 46.84 -31.56 16.00
N SER A 739 46.33 -32.08 17.11
CA SER A 739 46.00 -33.51 17.23
C SER A 739 44.80 -33.89 16.34
N CYS A 740 43.75 -33.07 16.35
CA CYS A 740 42.55 -33.22 15.54
C CYS A 740 42.11 -31.88 14.92
N LEU A 741 41.46 -31.95 13.77
CA LEU A 741 40.84 -30.81 13.09
C LEU A 741 39.32 -30.87 13.33
N LYS A 742 38.68 -29.73 13.59
CA LYS A 742 37.22 -29.64 13.78
C LYS A 742 36.59 -28.75 12.72
N MET A 743 35.51 -29.21 12.10
CA MET A 743 34.73 -28.49 11.10
C MET A 743 33.27 -28.43 11.54
N LEU A 744 32.64 -27.25 11.47
CA LEU A 744 31.23 -27.03 11.79
C LEU A 744 30.47 -26.68 10.51
N SER A 745 29.33 -27.32 10.26
CA SER A 745 28.33 -26.86 9.29
C SER A 745 27.07 -26.41 10.02
N TYR A 746 26.46 -25.30 9.60
CA TYR A 746 25.29 -24.74 10.27
C TYR A 746 24.46 -23.83 9.33
N ASN A 747 23.19 -24.18 9.05
CA ASN A 747 22.23 -23.23 8.49
C ASN A 747 21.74 -22.28 9.59
N VAL A 748 22.08 -20.99 9.48
CA VAL A 748 21.90 -19.99 10.54
C VAL A 748 20.63 -19.15 10.39
N TRP A 749 19.99 -19.19 9.23
CA TRP A 749 18.80 -18.39 9.01
C TRP A 749 17.58 -19.04 9.65
N PHE A 750 16.80 -18.18 10.28
CA PHE A 750 15.40 -18.38 10.59
C PHE A 750 14.81 -16.98 10.73
N ARG A 751 13.48 -16.86 10.69
CA ARG A 751 12.71 -15.63 10.97
C ARG A 751 13.49 -14.56 11.74
N GLU A 752 13.85 -13.48 11.06
CA GLU A 752 14.69 -12.42 11.64
C GLU A 752 13.94 -11.60 12.71
N ASP A 753 12.60 -11.57 12.64
CA ASP A 753 11.76 -11.02 13.71
C ASP A 753 11.84 -11.81 15.02
N LEU A 754 12.28 -13.07 14.98
CA LEU A 754 12.40 -13.92 16.15
C LEU A 754 13.79 -13.83 16.78
N GLU A 755 14.00 -12.78 17.57
CA GLU A 755 15.13 -12.64 18.52
C GLU A 755 16.52 -12.89 17.90
N LEU A 756 16.70 -12.45 16.64
CA LEU A 756 17.88 -12.69 15.80
C LEU A 756 19.20 -12.45 16.55
N ASN A 757 19.30 -11.34 17.26
CA ASN A 757 20.49 -10.96 18.02
C ASN A 757 20.83 -11.95 19.14
N LEU A 758 19.85 -12.54 19.82
CA LEU A 758 20.07 -13.53 20.87
C LEU A 758 20.37 -14.91 20.28
N ARG A 759 19.70 -15.28 19.17
CA ARG A 759 20.01 -16.50 18.42
C ARG A 759 21.43 -16.51 17.88
N MET A 760 21.86 -15.43 17.21
CA MET A 760 23.22 -15.32 16.67
C MET A 760 24.29 -15.26 17.77
N LYS A 761 23.98 -14.70 18.95
CA LYS A 761 24.85 -14.81 20.14
C LYS A 761 24.96 -16.25 20.64
N ALA A 762 23.86 -17.01 20.67
CA ALA A 762 23.88 -18.43 21.06
C ALA A 762 24.72 -19.27 20.09
N ILE A 763 24.60 -19.05 18.77
CA ILE A 763 25.51 -19.66 17.77
C ILE A 763 26.96 -19.24 18.04
N GLY A 764 27.20 -17.96 18.35
CA GLY A 764 28.52 -17.46 18.79
C GLY A 764 29.09 -18.19 20.02
N HIS A 765 28.26 -18.52 21.01
CA HIS A 765 28.66 -19.32 22.17
C HIS A 765 29.01 -20.76 21.77
N LEU A 766 28.27 -21.40 20.85
CA LEU A 766 28.61 -22.73 20.32
C LEU A 766 29.99 -22.71 19.61
N ILE A 767 30.28 -21.67 18.83
CA ILE A 767 31.58 -21.49 18.17
C ILE A 767 32.70 -21.35 19.21
N GLN A 768 32.47 -20.60 20.29
CA GLN A 768 33.45 -20.44 21.37
C GLN A 768 33.66 -21.74 22.16
N LEU A 769 32.57 -22.45 22.48
CA LEU A 769 32.57 -23.71 23.23
C LEU A 769 33.31 -24.83 22.49
N HIS A 770 32.95 -25.09 21.23
CA HIS A 770 33.52 -26.20 20.46
C HIS A 770 34.86 -25.85 19.79
N SER A 771 35.14 -24.54 19.63
CA SER A 771 36.30 -23.95 18.95
C SER A 771 36.63 -24.66 17.62
N PRO A 772 35.71 -24.68 16.65
CA PRO A 772 35.97 -25.28 15.34
C PRO A 772 37.13 -24.57 14.64
N HIS A 773 37.89 -25.31 13.84
CA HIS A 773 38.98 -24.77 13.02
C HIS A 773 38.44 -24.24 11.69
N LEU A 774 37.38 -24.87 11.19
CA LEU A 774 36.69 -24.56 9.94
C LEU A 774 35.19 -24.41 10.20
N ILE A 775 34.52 -23.45 9.56
CA ILE A 775 33.07 -23.29 9.64
C ILE A 775 32.49 -23.07 8.23
N CYS A 776 31.37 -23.74 7.96
CA CYS A 776 30.52 -23.56 6.80
C CYS A 776 29.16 -23.05 7.28
N PHE A 777 28.82 -21.80 6.97
CA PHE A 777 27.50 -21.25 7.21
C PHE A 777 26.68 -21.17 5.92
N GLN A 778 25.39 -21.48 6.05
CA GLN A 778 24.40 -21.37 4.99
C GLN A 778 23.33 -20.35 5.38
N GLU A 779 22.71 -19.72 4.37
CA GLU A 779 21.71 -18.65 4.53
C GLU A 779 22.15 -17.45 5.38
N VAL A 780 23.42 -17.05 5.30
CA VAL A 780 23.90 -15.85 5.99
C VAL A 780 23.30 -14.62 5.31
N THR A 781 22.46 -13.87 6.02
CA THR A 781 21.93 -12.56 5.58
C THR A 781 22.91 -11.43 5.95
N PRO A 782 22.78 -10.22 5.35
CA PRO A 782 23.61 -9.07 5.69
C PRO A 782 23.58 -8.72 7.19
N GLU A 783 22.43 -8.91 7.86
CA GLU A 783 22.27 -8.65 9.29
C GLU A 783 23.01 -9.68 10.16
N ILE A 784 22.86 -10.97 9.84
CA ILE A 784 23.57 -12.06 10.52
C ILE A 784 25.09 -11.89 10.37
N TYR A 785 25.56 -11.58 9.15
CA TYR A 785 26.96 -11.29 8.87
C TYR A 785 27.48 -10.16 9.77
N ASP A 786 26.70 -9.11 9.96
CA ASP A 786 27.08 -7.97 10.79
C ASP A 786 27.12 -8.28 12.29
N ILE A 787 26.23 -9.13 12.78
CA ILE A 787 26.26 -9.62 14.18
C ILE A 787 27.50 -10.50 14.41
N PHE A 788 27.78 -11.42 13.48
CA PHE A 788 28.98 -12.26 13.53
C PHE A 788 30.26 -11.44 13.44
N ARG A 789 30.36 -10.48 12.51
CA ARG A 789 31.51 -9.56 12.36
C ARG A 789 31.80 -8.74 13.63
N LYS A 790 30.77 -8.37 14.39
CA LYS A 790 30.89 -7.64 15.67
C LYS A 790 31.23 -8.55 16.86
N SER A 791 31.17 -9.87 16.70
CA SER A 791 31.41 -10.84 17.77
C SER A 791 32.90 -11.04 18.06
N SER A 792 33.26 -11.25 19.33
CA SER A 792 34.67 -11.33 19.77
C SER A 792 35.46 -12.47 19.14
N TRP A 793 34.80 -13.58 18.78
CA TRP A 793 35.41 -14.74 18.13
C TRP A 793 35.75 -14.52 16.65
N TRP A 794 35.15 -13.52 15.98
CA TRP A 794 35.29 -13.30 14.53
C TRP A 794 36.75 -13.10 14.10
N LYS A 795 37.50 -12.32 14.88
CA LYS A 795 38.91 -11.98 14.60
C LYS A 795 39.86 -13.18 14.55
N ALA A 796 39.43 -14.34 15.03
CA ALA A 796 40.20 -15.58 14.96
C ALA A 796 40.07 -16.32 13.61
N TYR A 797 39.21 -15.85 12.70
CA TYR A 797 38.94 -16.51 11.42
C TYR A 797 39.19 -15.61 10.21
N SER A 798 39.76 -16.18 9.16
CA SER A 798 39.69 -15.65 7.79
C SER A 798 38.32 -15.98 7.18
N CYS A 799 37.70 -15.01 6.49
CA CYS A 799 36.37 -15.13 5.90
C CYS A 799 36.42 -15.16 4.36
N SER A 800 35.61 -16.00 3.72
CA SER A 800 35.49 -16.08 2.26
C SER A 800 34.70 -14.95 1.61
N VAL A 801 33.93 -14.19 2.41
CA VAL A 801 33.02 -13.14 1.94
C VAL A 801 33.53 -11.79 2.43
N SER A 802 33.68 -10.81 1.51
CA SER A 802 34.00 -9.43 1.88
C SER A 802 32.76 -8.68 2.35
N PHE A 803 32.95 -7.54 3.02
CA PHE A 803 31.83 -6.71 3.46
C PHE A 803 30.94 -6.27 2.28
N ASP A 804 31.53 -5.87 1.15
CA ASP A 804 30.78 -5.36 -0.01
C ASP A 804 29.98 -6.49 -0.70
N VAL A 805 30.52 -7.72 -0.74
CA VAL A 805 29.79 -8.90 -1.23
C VAL A 805 28.67 -9.29 -0.28
N ALA A 806 28.90 -9.18 1.04
CA ALA A 806 27.86 -9.45 2.04
C ALA A 806 26.70 -8.46 1.98
N GLN A 807 26.93 -7.18 1.66
CA GLN A 807 25.88 -6.16 1.55
C GLN A 807 25.15 -6.14 0.20
N SER A 808 25.66 -6.84 -0.82
CA SER A 808 25.07 -6.86 -2.17
C SER A 808 24.23 -8.11 -2.49
N LYS A 809 24.20 -9.10 -1.59
CA LYS A 809 23.40 -10.33 -1.71
C LYS A 809 22.36 -10.40 -0.57
N ALA A 810 21.14 -10.85 -0.88
CA ALA A 810 20.07 -11.03 0.11
C ALA A 810 20.42 -12.10 1.17
N TYR A 811 21.06 -13.18 0.74
CA TYR A 811 21.69 -14.18 1.60
C TYR A 811 22.78 -14.93 0.82
N PHE A 812 23.69 -15.61 1.51
CA PHE A 812 24.82 -16.30 0.90
C PHE A 812 25.38 -17.44 1.78
N CYS A 813 26.24 -18.28 1.20
CA CYS A 813 27.08 -19.19 1.97
C CYS A 813 28.38 -18.50 2.39
N MET A 814 28.92 -18.86 3.56
CA MET A 814 30.14 -18.26 4.11
C MET A 814 31.07 -19.32 4.70
N LEU A 815 32.34 -19.31 4.28
CA LEU A 815 33.39 -20.13 4.86
C LEU A 815 34.25 -19.30 5.82
N LEU A 816 34.52 -19.85 7.00
CA LEU A 816 35.44 -19.28 7.98
C LEU A 816 36.56 -20.29 8.32
N SER A 817 37.80 -19.82 8.45
CA SER A 817 38.95 -20.67 8.80
C SER A 817 39.88 -20.03 9.83
N LYS A 818 40.24 -20.78 10.89
CA LYS A 818 41.33 -20.43 11.82
C LYS A 818 42.72 -20.82 11.31
N VAL A 819 42.77 -21.74 10.35
CA VAL A 819 44.01 -22.24 9.73
C VAL A 819 44.26 -21.53 8.39
N GLY A 820 45.48 -21.59 7.88
CA GLY A 820 45.87 -20.87 6.67
C GLY A 820 44.95 -21.20 5.48
N VAL A 821 44.59 -20.19 4.70
CA VAL A 821 43.80 -20.34 3.47
C VAL A 821 44.61 -19.79 2.31
N LYS A 822 44.87 -20.65 1.33
CA LYS A 822 45.61 -20.32 0.10
C LYS A 822 44.73 -19.57 -0.89
N SER A 823 43.46 -19.94 -1.00
CA SER A 823 42.48 -19.26 -1.85
C SER A 823 41.05 -19.49 -1.36
N PHE A 824 40.19 -18.51 -1.61
CA PHE A 824 38.74 -18.68 -1.61
C PHE A 824 38.24 -18.54 -3.06
N SER A 825 37.26 -19.34 -3.45
CA SER A 825 36.55 -19.20 -4.72
C SER A 825 35.07 -19.53 -4.55
N CYS A 826 34.22 -18.99 -5.42
CA CYS A 826 32.81 -19.35 -5.49
C CYS A 826 32.44 -19.67 -6.94
N LYS A 827 31.61 -20.68 -7.16
CA LYS A 827 31.14 -21.10 -8.48
C LYS A 827 29.62 -21.24 -8.45
N SER A 828 28.91 -20.42 -9.23
CA SER A 828 27.46 -20.57 -9.40
C SER A 828 27.15 -21.85 -10.18
N PHE A 829 26.12 -22.60 -9.77
CA PHE A 829 25.68 -23.78 -10.53
C PHE A 829 24.93 -23.37 -11.79
N ARG A 830 25.15 -24.10 -12.89
CA ARG A 830 24.64 -23.72 -14.21
C ARG A 830 23.12 -23.82 -14.34
N ASN A 831 22.51 -24.67 -13.53
CA ASN A 831 21.09 -25.00 -13.56
C ASN A 831 20.30 -24.37 -12.40
N SER A 832 20.92 -23.55 -11.55
CA SER A 832 20.24 -23.01 -10.37
C SER A 832 19.30 -21.88 -10.73
N ILE A 833 18.13 -21.89 -10.10
CA ILE A 833 17.06 -20.90 -10.27
C ILE A 833 17.14 -19.87 -9.14
N MET A 834 17.43 -20.32 -7.91
CA MET A 834 17.66 -19.50 -6.71
C MET A 834 19.08 -18.91 -6.62
N GLY A 835 19.89 -18.98 -7.68
CA GLY A 835 21.25 -18.44 -7.71
C GLY A 835 22.21 -19.14 -6.75
N ARG A 836 22.06 -20.46 -6.57
CA ARG A 836 22.91 -21.29 -5.71
C ARG A 836 24.36 -21.35 -6.19
N GLU A 837 25.28 -21.40 -5.24
CA GLU A 837 26.72 -21.40 -5.49
C GLU A 837 27.43 -22.46 -4.63
N LEU A 838 28.53 -22.98 -5.15
CA LEU A 838 29.51 -23.78 -4.44
C LEU A 838 30.68 -22.88 -4.00
N SER A 839 30.76 -22.59 -2.71
CA SER A 839 31.90 -21.87 -2.12
C SER A 839 32.99 -22.85 -1.72
N ILE A 840 34.25 -22.56 -2.06
CA ILE A 840 35.40 -23.44 -1.89
C ILE A 840 36.56 -22.66 -1.26
N ALA A 841 37.22 -23.26 -0.26
CA ALA A 841 38.46 -22.79 0.33
C ALA A 841 39.56 -23.85 0.20
N GLU A 842 40.72 -23.46 -0.33
CA GLU A 842 41.94 -24.28 -0.26
C GLU A 842 42.64 -24.01 1.06
N VAL A 843 42.63 -24.99 1.97
CA VAL A 843 43.11 -24.86 3.34
C VAL A 843 44.48 -25.52 3.51
N GLU A 844 45.41 -24.76 4.08
CA GLU A 844 46.76 -25.20 4.44
C GLU A 844 46.80 -25.50 5.94
N VAL A 845 46.74 -26.80 6.28
CA VAL A 845 46.82 -27.27 7.67
C VAL A 845 48.29 -27.46 8.04
N PRO A 846 48.82 -26.76 9.07
CA PRO A 846 50.24 -26.82 9.43
C PRO A 846 50.75 -28.24 9.66
N GLY A 847 51.86 -28.59 9.02
CA GLY A 847 52.48 -29.93 9.11
C GLY A 847 51.69 -31.06 8.46
N ARG A 848 50.68 -30.76 7.62
CA ARG A 848 49.84 -31.75 6.94
C ARG A 848 49.65 -31.40 5.46
N LYS A 849 49.10 -32.35 4.70
CA LYS A 849 48.73 -32.12 3.29
C LYS A 849 47.51 -31.17 3.19
N PRO A 850 47.40 -30.39 2.10
CA PRO A 850 46.28 -29.50 1.85
C PRO A 850 44.92 -30.20 1.92
N LEU A 851 43.91 -29.45 2.33
CA LEU A 851 42.53 -29.88 2.49
C LEU A 851 41.63 -28.88 1.77
N VAL A 852 40.71 -29.36 0.94
CA VAL A 852 39.67 -28.51 0.35
C VAL A 852 38.44 -28.53 1.25
N LEU A 853 37.99 -27.36 1.68
CA LEU A 853 36.72 -27.18 2.35
C LEU A 853 35.73 -26.59 1.36
N ALA A 854 34.54 -27.17 1.25
CA ALA A 854 33.48 -26.64 0.41
C ALA A 854 32.14 -26.59 1.16
N THR A 855 31.34 -25.58 0.84
CA THR A 855 29.96 -25.42 1.30
C THR A 855 29.06 -25.07 0.13
N SER A 856 27.81 -25.45 0.24
CA SER A 856 26.75 -24.94 -0.61
C SER A 856 25.43 -24.93 0.15
N HIS A 857 24.46 -24.21 -0.42
CA HIS A 857 23.05 -24.35 -0.13
C HIS A 857 22.42 -24.80 -1.46
N LEU A 858 21.96 -26.06 -1.57
CA LEU A 858 21.38 -26.55 -2.83
C LEU A 858 19.95 -26.02 -3.03
N GLU A 859 19.37 -26.23 -4.21
CA GLU A 859 18.03 -25.75 -4.56
C GLU A 859 16.96 -26.20 -3.53
N SER A 860 16.28 -25.25 -2.86
CA SER A 860 15.25 -25.61 -1.86
C SER A 860 13.95 -26.06 -2.52
N PRO A 861 13.20 -27.01 -1.94
CA PRO A 861 11.83 -27.27 -2.37
C PRO A 861 10.97 -26.01 -2.19
N CYS A 862 10.37 -25.51 -3.28
CA CYS A 862 9.45 -24.37 -3.24
C CYS A 862 8.08 -24.81 -3.80
N PRO A 863 7.22 -25.46 -2.99
CA PRO A 863 5.85 -25.77 -3.38
C PRO A 863 5.03 -24.46 -3.46
N GLY A 864 5.13 -23.78 -4.60
CA GLY A 864 4.55 -22.47 -4.83
C GLY A 864 3.97 -22.31 -6.24
N PRO A 865 3.12 -21.31 -6.45
CA PRO A 865 2.65 -20.96 -7.80
C PRO A 865 3.83 -20.56 -8.71
N PRO A 866 3.81 -20.90 -10.01
CA PRO A 866 2.71 -21.52 -10.75
C PRO A 866 2.66 -23.05 -10.68
N LYS A 867 3.62 -23.73 -10.05
CA LYS A 867 3.75 -25.19 -10.04
C LYS A 867 3.94 -25.72 -8.61
N TRP A 868 2.82 -26.10 -8.01
CA TRP A 868 2.68 -26.52 -6.60
C TRP A 868 3.54 -27.74 -6.19
N ASP A 869 4.16 -28.40 -7.17
CA ASP A 869 5.01 -29.59 -7.08
C ASP A 869 6.50 -29.31 -7.31
N GLN A 870 6.94 -28.04 -7.35
CA GLN A 870 8.33 -27.61 -7.48
C GLN A 870 9.22 -28.03 -6.29
N MET A 871 9.56 -29.31 -6.24
CA MET A 871 10.49 -29.89 -5.28
C MET A 871 11.95 -29.71 -5.68
N PHE A 872 12.23 -29.23 -6.90
CA PHE A 872 13.57 -29.02 -7.49
C PHE A 872 14.57 -30.18 -7.29
N SER A 873 14.03 -31.39 -7.29
CA SER A 873 14.78 -32.62 -7.00
C SER A 873 15.83 -32.90 -8.09
N ARG A 874 15.45 -32.73 -9.37
CA ARG A 874 16.35 -32.95 -10.50
C ARG A 874 17.51 -31.94 -10.48
N GLU A 875 17.17 -30.69 -10.21
CA GLU A 875 18.10 -29.57 -10.11
C GLU A 875 19.10 -29.80 -8.96
N ARG A 876 18.64 -30.19 -7.76
CA ARG A 876 19.52 -30.58 -6.65
C ARG A 876 20.44 -31.74 -6.99
N VAL A 877 19.92 -32.79 -7.63
CA VAL A 877 20.71 -33.98 -8.01
C VAL A 877 21.80 -33.57 -9.01
N GLU A 878 21.47 -32.77 -10.02
CA GLU A 878 22.43 -32.21 -10.98
C GLU A 878 23.49 -31.33 -10.26
N GLN A 879 23.10 -30.44 -9.34
CA GLN A 879 24.02 -29.60 -8.56
C GLN A 879 24.97 -30.42 -7.67
N ALA A 880 24.45 -31.47 -7.01
CA ALA A 880 25.25 -32.38 -6.20
C ALA A 880 26.29 -33.14 -7.05
N ASN A 881 25.92 -33.57 -8.25
CA ASN A 881 26.86 -34.18 -9.20
C ASN A 881 27.93 -33.17 -9.67
N GLU A 882 27.54 -31.95 -10.09
CA GLU A 882 28.50 -30.89 -10.50
C GLU A 882 29.47 -30.54 -9.36
N ALA A 883 28.99 -30.45 -8.12
CA ALA A 883 29.84 -30.20 -6.96
C ALA A 883 30.85 -31.33 -6.69
N ILE A 884 30.40 -32.59 -6.72
CA ILE A 884 31.25 -33.76 -6.49
C ILE A 884 32.28 -33.94 -7.62
N GLU A 885 31.93 -33.64 -8.87
CA GLU A 885 32.85 -33.64 -10.01
C GLU A 885 33.94 -32.57 -9.84
N ILE A 886 33.54 -31.31 -9.57
CA ILE A 886 34.47 -30.18 -9.35
C ILE A 886 35.44 -30.47 -8.21
N LEU A 887 34.96 -31.03 -7.11
CA LEU A 887 35.76 -31.29 -5.92
C LEU A 887 36.60 -32.56 -6.04
N GLY A 888 36.15 -33.54 -6.83
CA GLY A 888 36.78 -34.85 -7.03
C GLY A 888 38.18 -34.83 -7.63
N ALA A 889 38.66 -33.68 -8.12
CA ALA A 889 40.06 -33.48 -8.49
C ALA A 889 41.03 -33.57 -7.28
N ASN A 890 40.54 -33.39 -6.04
CA ASN A 890 41.36 -33.26 -4.85
C ASN A 890 41.38 -34.55 -3.99
N PRO A 891 42.52 -34.87 -3.32
CA PRO A 891 42.66 -36.09 -2.51
C PRO A 891 42.04 -35.97 -1.10
N ASN A 892 41.91 -34.74 -0.58
CA ASN A 892 41.33 -34.46 0.73
C ASN A 892 40.30 -33.34 0.60
N VAL A 893 39.02 -33.69 0.78
CA VAL A 893 37.87 -32.80 0.66
C VAL A 893 36.88 -33.03 1.81
N ILE A 894 36.37 -31.94 2.38
CA ILE A 894 35.13 -31.89 3.16
C ILE A 894 34.14 -31.02 2.38
N PHE A 895 33.01 -31.58 1.98
CA PHE A 895 31.89 -30.84 1.39
C PHE A 895 30.70 -30.94 2.33
N GLY A 896 30.28 -29.82 2.93
CA GLY A 896 29.19 -29.83 3.91
C GLY A 896 28.37 -28.55 3.91
N GLY A 897 27.08 -28.70 4.22
CA GLY A 897 26.11 -27.61 4.16
C GLY A 897 24.69 -28.14 4.13
N ASP A 898 23.74 -27.22 3.99
CA ASP A 898 22.34 -27.54 3.74
C ASP A 898 22.16 -27.97 2.28
N MET A 899 21.99 -29.28 2.10
CA MET A 899 21.80 -29.87 0.78
C MET A 899 20.32 -29.89 0.37
N ASN A 900 19.41 -29.43 1.23
CA ASN A 900 17.95 -29.60 1.09
C ASN A 900 17.53 -31.05 0.77
N TRP A 901 18.38 -32.03 1.10
CA TRP A 901 18.33 -33.36 0.51
C TRP A 901 17.29 -34.26 1.17
N ASP A 902 16.41 -34.86 0.36
CA ASP A 902 15.40 -35.81 0.81
C ASP A 902 15.60 -37.15 0.11
N ASP A 903 16.12 -38.16 0.81
CA ASP A 903 16.43 -39.48 0.23
C ASP A 903 15.22 -40.17 -0.42
N LYS A 904 13.99 -39.72 -0.10
CA LYS A 904 12.74 -40.23 -0.69
C LYS A 904 12.38 -39.57 -2.03
N LEU A 905 12.86 -38.35 -2.29
CA LEU A 905 12.58 -37.58 -3.51
C LEU A 905 13.81 -37.58 -4.43
N ASP A 906 14.97 -37.26 -3.86
CA ASP A 906 16.24 -37.08 -4.58
C ASP A 906 17.02 -38.39 -4.73
N GLY A 907 16.61 -39.44 -3.99
CA GLY A 907 17.30 -40.73 -3.95
C GLY A 907 18.59 -40.69 -3.13
N LYS A 908 19.48 -41.66 -3.36
CA LYS A 908 20.77 -41.72 -2.66
C LYS A 908 21.71 -40.63 -3.20
N PHE A 909 22.36 -39.90 -2.29
CA PHE A 909 23.33 -38.87 -2.65
C PHE A 909 24.43 -39.44 -3.59
N PRO A 910 24.78 -38.74 -4.70
CA PRO A 910 25.69 -39.25 -5.72
C PRO A 910 27.16 -39.23 -5.25
N LEU A 911 27.57 -40.27 -4.53
CA LEU A 911 28.95 -40.45 -4.02
C LEU A 911 29.72 -41.48 -4.86
N PRO A 912 30.76 -41.07 -5.61
CA PRO A 912 31.69 -41.97 -6.28
C PRO A 912 32.54 -42.77 -5.29
N ASP A 913 33.24 -43.78 -5.80
CA ASP A 913 34.20 -44.57 -5.02
C ASP A 913 35.20 -43.66 -4.27
N LYS A 914 35.52 -44.06 -3.02
CA LYS A 914 36.30 -43.32 -2.01
C LYS A 914 35.62 -42.12 -1.34
N TRP A 915 34.46 -41.66 -1.81
CA TRP A 915 33.65 -40.71 -1.04
C TRP A 915 32.80 -41.43 0.00
N VAL A 916 32.59 -40.79 1.15
CA VAL A 916 31.73 -41.28 2.23
C VAL A 916 30.87 -40.16 2.78
N ASP A 917 29.66 -40.50 3.22
CA ASP A 917 28.87 -39.65 4.11
C ASP A 917 29.42 -39.82 5.54
N ALA A 918 29.89 -38.72 6.14
CA ALA A 918 30.55 -38.77 7.44
C ALA A 918 29.60 -39.21 8.57
N TRP A 919 28.29 -38.93 8.46
CA TRP A 919 27.31 -39.34 9.46
C TRP A 919 27.02 -40.83 9.36
N GLU A 920 26.76 -41.35 8.15
CA GLU A 920 26.45 -42.78 7.95
C GLU A 920 27.59 -43.70 8.44
N VAL A 921 28.85 -43.28 8.24
CA VAL A 921 30.02 -44.04 8.70
C VAL A 921 30.21 -43.98 10.21
N LEU A 922 29.98 -42.83 10.84
CA LEU A 922 30.26 -42.62 12.28
C LEU A 922 29.05 -42.92 13.20
N LYS A 923 27.84 -42.94 12.65
CA LYS A 923 26.56 -43.17 13.35
C LYS A 923 25.67 -44.15 12.57
N PRO A 924 26.17 -45.37 12.24
CA PRO A 924 25.41 -46.33 11.44
C PRO A 924 24.07 -46.70 12.11
N GLY A 925 22.97 -46.54 11.37
CA GLY A 925 21.61 -46.79 11.86
C GLY A 925 20.91 -45.60 12.50
N ASP A 926 21.61 -44.48 12.76
CA ASP A 926 20.99 -43.20 13.14
C ASP A 926 20.82 -42.32 11.89
N ILE A 927 19.58 -41.90 11.60
CA ILE A 927 19.27 -41.07 10.44
C ILE A 927 19.82 -39.64 10.62
N GLY A 928 19.99 -39.15 11.87
CA GLY A 928 20.58 -37.83 12.12
C GLY A 928 19.73 -36.68 11.56
N PHE A 929 18.46 -36.58 11.96
CA PHE A 929 17.57 -35.52 11.50
C PHE A 929 18.07 -34.13 11.92
N THR A 930 18.61 -33.36 10.96
CA THR A 930 19.12 -32.00 11.18
C THR A 930 18.00 -30.96 11.21
N TYR A 931 16.87 -31.26 10.54
CA TYR A 931 15.62 -30.52 10.64
C TYR A 931 14.56 -31.42 11.27
N ASP A 932 14.23 -31.18 12.54
CA ASP A 932 13.35 -32.05 13.33
C ASP A 932 12.35 -31.22 14.16
N THR A 933 11.08 -31.21 13.77
CA THR A 933 10.03 -30.45 14.49
C THR A 933 9.60 -31.07 15.83
N LYS A 934 10.08 -32.27 16.17
CA LYS A 934 9.89 -32.93 17.47
C LYS A 934 11.01 -32.56 18.44
N ALA A 935 12.25 -32.51 17.97
CA ALA A 935 13.42 -32.11 18.76
C ALA A 935 13.62 -30.59 18.83
N ASN A 936 13.11 -29.84 17.84
CA ASN A 936 13.10 -28.38 17.81
C ASN A 936 11.66 -27.84 17.93
N PRO A 937 11.17 -27.54 19.16
CA PRO A 937 9.81 -27.05 19.36
C PRO A 937 9.52 -25.69 18.70
N MET A 938 10.56 -24.91 18.39
CA MET A 938 10.43 -23.61 17.69
C MET A 938 9.70 -23.78 16.35
N LEU A 939 9.95 -24.88 15.63
CA LEU A 939 9.34 -25.16 14.33
C LEU A 939 7.82 -25.43 14.38
N SER A 940 7.31 -25.95 15.49
CA SER A 940 5.87 -25.99 15.88
C SER A 940 4.84 -26.16 14.72
N GLY A 941 4.99 -27.24 13.94
CA GLY A 941 4.06 -27.61 12.87
C GLY A 941 2.73 -28.24 13.34
N ASN A 942 1.86 -28.58 12.39
CA ASN A 942 0.68 -29.43 12.63
C ASN A 942 0.98 -30.94 12.47
N ARG A 943 2.14 -31.29 11.92
CA ARG A 943 2.65 -32.66 11.74
C ARG A 943 4.12 -32.69 12.16
N ALA A 944 4.57 -33.83 12.68
CA ALA A 944 6.00 -34.06 12.86
C ALA A 944 6.67 -34.20 11.48
N LEU A 945 7.66 -33.36 11.22
CA LEU A 945 8.52 -33.43 10.03
C LEU A 945 9.94 -33.61 10.55
N GLN A 946 10.59 -34.67 10.07
CA GLN A 946 11.95 -35.04 10.42
C GLN A 946 12.69 -35.30 9.11
N LYS A 947 13.73 -34.52 8.84
CA LYS A 947 14.48 -34.50 7.58
C LYS A 947 15.98 -34.35 7.85
N ARG A 948 16.78 -34.86 6.92
CA ARG A 948 18.25 -34.85 6.95
C ARG A 948 18.77 -34.00 5.79
N LEU A 949 18.49 -32.70 5.90
CA LEU A 949 18.74 -31.70 4.87
C LEU A 949 20.24 -31.37 4.81
N ASP A 950 20.86 -31.18 5.97
CA ASP A 950 22.29 -30.92 6.12
C ASP A 950 23.09 -32.22 6.08
N ARG A 951 24.19 -32.22 5.32
CA ARG A 951 25.10 -33.36 5.20
C ARG A 951 26.56 -32.91 5.19
N ILE A 952 27.45 -33.84 5.51
CA ILE A 952 28.89 -33.67 5.36
C ILE A 952 29.45 -34.89 4.62
N MET A 953 29.88 -34.67 3.38
CA MET A 953 30.48 -35.67 2.51
C MET A 953 32.00 -35.47 2.51
N CYS A 954 32.72 -36.58 2.57
CA CYS A 954 34.17 -36.58 2.74
C CYS A 954 34.84 -37.50 1.73
N ARG A 955 35.92 -37.02 1.11
CA ARG A 955 36.93 -37.85 0.46
C ARG A 955 38.25 -37.54 1.12
N LEU A 956 38.82 -38.49 1.86
CA LEU A 956 39.96 -38.24 2.73
C LEU A 956 41.00 -39.32 2.52
N ASP A 957 41.97 -39.07 1.63
CA ASP A 957 43.08 -40.00 1.41
C ASP A 957 44.05 -40.00 2.62
N ASP A 958 44.33 -38.83 3.22
CA ASP A 958 45.34 -38.62 4.28
C ASP A 958 44.76 -38.32 5.68
N TYR A 959 43.45 -38.20 5.80
CA TYR A 959 42.74 -37.97 7.07
C TYR A 959 41.77 -39.11 7.35
N LYS A 960 41.40 -39.30 8.62
CA LYS A 960 40.36 -40.24 9.06
C LYS A 960 39.25 -39.52 9.83
N LEU A 961 38.02 -39.98 9.62
CA LEU A 961 36.86 -39.55 10.40
C LEU A 961 37.09 -39.94 11.87
N GLY A 962 37.02 -38.97 12.79
CA GLY A 962 37.23 -39.19 14.23
C GLY A 962 35.92 -39.24 15.02
N GLY A 963 34.98 -38.35 14.71
CA GLY A 963 33.68 -38.28 15.37
C GLY A 963 32.80 -37.18 14.76
N ILE A 964 31.47 -37.31 14.91
CA ILE A 964 30.50 -36.33 14.42
C ILE A 964 29.40 -36.15 15.47
N GLU A 965 29.05 -34.90 15.72
CA GLU A 965 28.11 -34.49 16.76
C GLU A 965 27.12 -33.46 16.20
N MET A 966 25.90 -33.47 16.74
CA MET A 966 24.85 -32.52 16.38
C MET A 966 24.72 -31.47 17.49
N VAL A 967 24.88 -30.19 17.13
CA VAL A 967 24.99 -29.04 18.05
C VAL A 967 23.84 -28.05 17.83
N GLY A 968 23.56 -27.20 18.83
CA GLY A 968 22.44 -26.24 18.79
C GLY A 968 21.07 -26.83 19.11
N LYS A 969 21.03 -28.02 19.73
CA LYS A 969 19.79 -28.72 20.13
C LYS A 969 19.10 -28.15 21.37
N GLU A 970 19.74 -27.23 22.07
CA GLU A 970 19.29 -26.69 23.35
C GLU A 970 18.57 -25.36 23.14
N ALA A 971 17.46 -25.16 23.86
CA ALA A 971 16.75 -23.90 23.92
C ALA A 971 17.61 -22.81 24.59
N ILE A 972 17.50 -21.58 24.10
CA ILE A 972 18.18 -20.43 24.68
C ILE A 972 17.56 -20.13 26.06
N PRO A 973 18.32 -20.18 27.18
CA PRO A 973 17.76 -20.04 28.51
C PRO A 973 17.00 -18.73 28.71
N GLY A 974 15.77 -18.84 29.25
CA GLY A 974 14.91 -17.68 29.50
C GLY A 974 14.30 -17.03 28.25
N LEU A 975 14.48 -17.62 27.05
CA LEU A 975 13.97 -17.07 25.79
C LEU A 975 12.85 -17.94 25.21
N SER A 976 11.65 -17.38 25.20
CA SER A 976 10.45 -17.98 24.62
C SER A 976 9.75 -16.99 23.70
N TYR A 977 8.90 -17.51 22.83
CA TYR A 977 8.01 -16.70 22.01
C TYR A 977 6.60 -17.29 21.99
N VAL A 978 5.61 -16.41 21.88
CA VAL A 978 4.21 -16.83 21.82
C VAL A 978 3.83 -17.05 20.36
N LYS A 979 3.47 -18.28 20.01
CA LYS A 979 2.86 -18.65 18.74
C LYS A 979 1.39 -18.95 18.95
N GLU A 980 0.53 -18.24 18.23
CA GLU A 980 -0.90 -18.52 18.28
C GLU A 980 -1.27 -19.77 17.44
N LYS A 981 -2.09 -20.69 17.96
CA LYS A 981 -2.49 -21.94 17.27
C LYS A 981 -3.94 -22.32 17.63
N LYS A 982 -4.86 -22.47 16.66
CA LYS A 982 -6.21 -22.98 17.00
C LYS A 982 -6.10 -24.47 17.23
N VAL A 983 -6.83 -24.88 18.25
CA VAL A 983 -7.16 -26.27 18.49
C VAL A 983 -8.68 -26.29 18.61
N ARG A 984 -9.35 -26.96 17.66
CA ARG A 984 -10.82 -27.16 17.65
C ARG A 984 -11.63 -25.85 17.81
N GLY A 985 -11.38 -24.86 16.94
CA GLY A 985 -12.15 -23.60 16.92
C GLY A 985 -11.67 -22.52 17.90
N ALA A 986 -11.12 -22.90 19.05
CA ALA A 986 -10.63 -21.96 20.07
C ALA A 986 -9.20 -21.48 19.79
N ILE A 987 -8.96 -20.20 20.07
CA ILE A 987 -7.62 -19.60 20.04
C ILE A 987 -6.82 -20.05 21.27
N LYS A 988 -5.63 -20.62 21.06
CA LYS A 988 -4.66 -20.89 22.12
C LYS A 988 -3.32 -20.25 21.79
N GLU A 989 -2.79 -19.51 22.75
CA GLU A 989 -1.40 -19.09 22.77
C GLU A 989 -0.53 -20.28 23.21
N LEU A 990 0.54 -20.54 22.46
CA LEU A 990 1.58 -21.50 22.83
C LEU A 990 2.87 -20.74 23.04
N GLU A 991 3.33 -20.68 24.28
CA GLU A 991 4.70 -20.27 24.59
C GLU A 991 5.65 -21.39 24.16
N LEU A 992 6.58 -21.08 23.27
CA LEU A 992 7.54 -22.01 22.68
C LEU A 992 8.97 -21.54 22.96
N PRO A 993 9.90 -22.44 23.29
CA PRO A 993 11.30 -22.07 23.43
C PRO A 993 11.89 -21.60 22.09
N VAL A 994 12.80 -20.63 22.16
CA VAL A 994 13.62 -20.21 21.01
C VAL A 994 14.90 -21.02 21.00
N LEU A 995 15.23 -21.63 19.85
CA LEU A 995 16.50 -22.32 19.61
C LEU A 995 17.41 -21.45 18.72
N PRO A 996 18.73 -21.74 18.62
CA PRO A 996 19.67 -20.93 17.83
C PRO A 996 19.28 -20.81 16.35
N SER A 997 18.76 -21.89 15.75
CA SER A 997 18.16 -21.92 14.41
C SER A 997 17.06 -22.97 14.36
N ASP A 998 16.36 -23.08 13.23
CA ASP A 998 15.48 -24.21 12.94
C ASP A 998 16.27 -25.50 12.60
N HIS A 999 17.42 -25.35 11.95
CA HIS A 999 18.39 -26.43 11.72
C HIS A 999 19.33 -26.65 12.93
N PHE A 1000 19.74 -27.91 13.12
CA PHE A 1000 20.84 -28.30 14.00
C PHE A 1000 22.16 -28.40 13.25
N GLY A 1001 23.22 -27.85 13.82
CA GLY A 1001 24.56 -27.89 13.22
C GLY A 1001 25.23 -29.25 13.33
N LEU A 1002 26.14 -29.53 12.39
CA LEU A 1002 26.97 -30.73 12.36
C LEU A 1002 28.43 -30.38 12.64
N LEU A 1003 28.96 -30.89 13.75
CA LEU A 1003 30.36 -30.73 14.15
C LEU A 1003 31.14 -32.02 13.84
N LEU A 1004 31.93 -31.99 12.77
CA LEU A 1004 32.83 -33.08 12.38
C LEU A 1004 34.22 -32.89 12.99
N THR A 1005 34.79 -33.98 13.52
CA THR A 1005 36.18 -34.07 13.97
C THR A 1005 36.95 -35.04 13.07
N LEU A 1006 38.09 -34.58 12.53
CA LEU A 1006 39.04 -35.37 11.75
C LEU A 1006 40.35 -35.58 12.50
N SER A 1007 40.90 -36.77 12.37
CA SER A 1007 42.26 -37.12 12.82
C SER A 1007 43.18 -37.30 11.59
N PRO A 1008 44.51 -37.14 11.72
CA PRO A 1008 45.42 -37.57 10.68
C PRO A 1008 45.34 -39.11 10.57
N LYS A 1009 45.60 -39.67 9.38
CA LYS A 1009 45.74 -41.12 9.26
C LYS A 1009 46.99 -41.61 9.96
#